data_AF-H0QR35-F1
#
_entry.id   AF-H0QR35-F1
#
_cell.length_a   1.000
_cell.length_b   1.000
_cell.length_c   1.000
_cell.angle_alpha   90.00
_cell.angle_beta   90.00
_cell.angle_gamma   90.00
#
_symmetry.space_group_name_H-M   'P 1'
#
loop_
_entity.id
_entity.type
_entity.pdbx_description
1 polymer ?
#
loop_
_entity_poly.entity_id
_entity_poly.type
_entity_poly.pdbx_seq_one_letter_code
_entity_poly.pdbx_strand_id
1 'polypeptide(L)'
;MHDDRRITEVRLDRFLRERIGPAIYGRSVPLELSSWDVPDEPVPVLEALRQEFTPQEHGAAWGRPWSTKWLRLQGEVPDAWGTAPDTEVEIVVDLGFTTEIPGFQCEGIAWRPDGTIIKAISPRNQHIPLKLLGSGLAVDFYVEAAANPDVAQGWSFAATPYGDKATAGTEPQYRLGSIAIAELNRAVWELQQDVLTLSGLMHELPTELPRRHEILRALERMMDTMDPDDVAGTAAAGRETLAEVLARPAYASAHRLLATGHAHIDSAWLWPVRETMRKCARTFSNVVALMDEDPDFVFSCSSAQQLAWIKEYYPELFGRIREKVKSGQFIPVGGMWVESDTNMPGGEAMARQFVEGKSFFLKEFDVECREAWLPDSFGYSAALPQIVKAAGSRWFLTQKISWNQINRMPHHTFNWEGIDGTRLFTHFPPVDTYNSELSGRDLAHAERNYRDHGHGTISLVPFGYGDGGGGPTREMVAAAHRAADLEGSPKVRIGTPGSFFEQAEAEYKALPVWVGEMYLELHRGTYTSQARTKQGNRRSEHLLREAELWCATAAVRCGAEYTYPAAELKRLWQLVLLQQFHDILPGSAIAWVHQDAERNYAAVARGLEALISEAAAALLGEGAQEFLLNANPHGRLGVPALAAGVPVSTQDGVQATPLDGGFVLDNGVIRAVLDDNGLLTSLRDYGTGREAIAPGQFGNHLELHRDTPNEWDAWDIDEFYRRNVTSLTDAAEVTLQRHGGDAVVVVERLTGSSRITQRITLGAGSPSLGISTEVDWQEREKLLKLGFPLDLRADRSAAETQFGHVFRPTHVNTSWEAAKFEICAHRWIHVAEPGYGVAIANASTYGHDVARSVRDDGGTTTTVRLSLLRAAKFPDPQADRGRHVLDVWVRPAAGIAEAVEEGYRANLVPRTVRGAHPAEGLVTVDNPALVIEAVKLAEDGSGDVIVRLYESLGQRSAGRLTANFPATGIQTVDLLERPVEATGVVAGADSAELTLRPFQLVTLRIVR
;
A
#
# COMPACT_ATOMS: atom_id res chain seq x y z
N MET A 1 -29.88 49.17 11.66
CA MET A 1 -28.44 49.08 12.03
C MET A 1 -28.27 47.85 12.94
N HIS A 2 -28.73 46.69 12.48
CA HIS A 2 -28.69 45.43 13.23
C HIS A 2 -28.10 44.38 12.31
N ASP A 3 -27.09 43.67 12.79
CA ASP A 3 -26.51 42.50 12.15
C ASP A 3 -27.12 41.27 12.82
N ASP A 4 -28.05 40.61 12.14
CA ASP A 4 -28.82 39.47 12.63
C ASP A 4 -28.33 38.14 12.06
N ARG A 5 -27.21 38.13 11.32
CA ARG A 5 -26.78 36.98 10.52
C ARG A 5 -26.66 35.71 11.34
N ARG A 6 -25.95 35.79 12.46
CA ARG A 6 -25.74 34.67 13.38
C ARG A 6 -27.05 34.16 13.99
N ILE A 7 -28.04 35.03 14.18
CA ILE A 7 -29.35 34.63 14.72
C ILE A 7 -30.09 33.80 13.66
N THR A 8 -30.07 34.25 12.40
CA THR A 8 -30.65 33.51 11.27
C THR A 8 -29.94 32.16 11.07
N GLU A 9 -28.61 32.11 11.11
CA GLU A 9 -27.81 30.87 10.97
C GLU A 9 -28.17 29.85 12.07
N VAL A 10 -28.22 30.28 13.35
CA VAL A 10 -28.61 29.40 14.46
C VAL A 10 -30.06 28.91 14.33
N ARG A 11 -30.97 29.77 13.81
CA ARG A 11 -32.35 29.37 13.51
C ARG A 11 -32.38 28.30 12.43
N LEU A 12 -31.58 28.43 11.37
CA LEU A 12 -31.48 27.47 10.28
C LEU A 12 -30.99 26.10 10.76
N ASP A 13 -29.90 26.06 11.52
CA ASP A 13 -29.34 24.80 12.03
C ASP A 13 -30.37 24.06 12.90
N ARG A 14 -31.09 24.81 13.73
CA ARG A 14 -32.16 24.26 14.56
C ARG A 14 -33.33 23.76 13.70
N PHE A 15 -33.76 24.52 12.71
CA PHE A 15 -34.87 24.17 11.83
C PHE A 15 -34.55 22.91 11.03
N LEU A 16 -33.33 22.80 10.50
CA LEU A 16 -32.85 21.63 9.79
C LEU A 16 -32.86 20.37 10.67
N ARG A 17 -32.29 20.47 11.89
CA ARG A 17 -32.17 19.34 12.83
C ARG A 17 -33.50 18.92 13.44
N GLU A 18 -34.36 19.86 13.82
CA GLU A 18 -35.55 19.60 14.63
C GLU A 18 -36.86 19.60 13.83
N ARG A 19 -36.85 20.02 12.56
CA ARG A 19 -38.05 20.08 11.70
C ARG A 19 -37.87 19.34 10.38
N ILE A 20 -36.93 19.77 9.54
CA ILE A 20 -36.74 19.18 8.20
C ILE A 20 -36.28 17.72 8.28
N GLY A 21 -35.19 17.45 9.01
CA GLY A 21 -34.62 16.10 9.11
C GLY A 21 -35.62 15.03 9.59
N PRO A 22 -36.31 15.24 10.73
CA PRO A 22 -37.33 14.31 11.21
C PRO A 22 -38.53 14.13 10.27
N ALA A 23 -38.83 15.12 9.43
CA ALA A 23 -39.98 15.08 8.52
C ALA A 23 -39.71 14.33 7.20
N ILE A 24 -38.47 13.89 6.94
CA ILE A 24 -38.12 13.08 5.76
C ILE A 24 -38.93 11.79 5.74
N TYR A 25 -39.05 11.13 6.89
CA TYR A 25 -39.88 9.94 7.07
C TYR A 25 -41.07 10.29 7.96
N GLY A 26 -42.20 10.64 7.33
CA GLY A 26 -43.38 11.12 8.05
C GLY A 26 -44.16 10.01 8.76
N ARG A 27 -44.14 8.79 8.22
CA ARG A 27 -44.84 7.61 8.74
C ARG A 27 -43.92 6.40 8.70
N SER A 28 -43.95 5.57 9.74
CA SER A 28 -43.17 4.33 9.82
C SER A 28 -43.92 3.23 10.58
N VAL A 29 -43.78 1.98 10.14
CA VAL A 29 -44.32 0.79 10.81
C VAL A 29 -43.19 -0.21 11.02
N PRO A 30 -42.96 -0.69 12.26
CA PRO A 30 -41.86 -1.59 12.55
C PRO A 30 -42.05 -2.93 11.83
N LEU A 31 -40.94 -3.50 11.35
CA LEU A 31 -40.92 -4.84 10.78
C LEU A 31 -40.85 -5.91 11.87
N GLU A 32 -41.40 -7.10 11.58
CA GLU A 32 -41.16 -8.30 12.35
C GLU A 32 -39.73 -8.77 12.10
N LEU A 33 -39.00 -9.03 13.18
CA LEU A 33 -37.61 -9.45 13.12
C LEU A 33 -37.49 -10.88 13.64
N SER A 34 -36.74 -11.71 12.92
CA SER A 34 -36.17 -12.94 13.46
C SER A 34 -34.69 -13.00 13.12
N SER A 35 -33.91 -13.74 13.89
CA SER A 35 -32.46 -13.79 13.71
C SER A 35 -31.85 -15.16 13.94
N TRP A 36 -30.67 -15.33 13.36
CA TRP A 36 -29.77 -16.45 13.59
C TRP A 36 -28.34 -15.92 13.79
N ASP A 37 -27.72 -16.32 14.90
CA ASP A 37 -26.32 -16.00 15.20
C ASP A 37 -25.39 -17.03 14.57
N VAL A 38 -24.45 -16.56 13.73
CA VAL A 38 -23.48 -17.44 13.09
C VAL A 38 -22.48 -17.94 14.15
N PRO A 39 -22.26 -19.26 14.28
CA PRO A 39 -21.46 -19.82 15.38
C PRO A 39 -20.03 -19.31 15.43
N ASP A 40 -19.35 -19.19 14.28
CA ASP A 40 -17.98 -18.65 14.21
C ASP A 40 -17.76 -17.73 13.01
N GLU A 41 -17.19 -18.27 11.93
CA GLU A 41 -16.90 -17.53 10.71
C GLU A 41 -18.16 -17.29 9.86
N PRO A 42 -18.22 -16.20 9.08
CA PRO A 42 -19.31 -15.95 8.14
C PRO A 42 -19.51 -17.14 7.19
N VAL A 43 -20.77 -17.44 6.87
CA VAL A 43 -21.14 -18.56 5.98
C VAL A 43 -21.73 -18.04 4.66
N PRO A 44 -21.67 -18.83 3.57
CA PRO A 44 -22.35 -18.48 2.32
C PRO A 44 -23.86 -18.28 2.52
N VAL A 45 -24.47 -17.37 1.75
CA VAL A 45 -25.90 -17.02 1.87
C VAL A 45 -26.83 -18.24 1.83
N LEU A 46 -26.61 -19.21 0.94
CA LEU A 46 -27.47 -20.39 0.82
C LEU A 46 -27.43 -21.29 2.07
N GLU A 47 -26.34 -21.25 2.85
CA GLU A 47 -26.25 -21.94 4.12
C GLU A 47 -27.04 -21.20 5.20
N ALA A 48 -26.91 -19.86 5.26
CA ALA A 48 -27.62 -19.03 6.21
C ALA A 48 -29.15 -19.09 6.03
N LEU A 49 -29.64 -19.05 4.79
CA LEU A 49 -31.07 -19.09 4.46
C LEU A 49 -31.78 -20.40 4.87
N ARG A 50 -31.02 -21.46 5.20
CA ARG A 50 -31.56 -22.76 5.64
C ARG A 50 -31.62 -22.90 7.16
N GLN A 51 -31.10 -21.92 7.89
CA GLN A 51 -31.03 -21.96 9.35
C GLN A 51 -32.39 -21.66 9.97
N GLU A 52 -32.55 -22.01 11.24
CA GLU A 52 -33.73 -21.68 12.02
C GLU A 52 -33.59 -20.28 12.62
N PHE A 53 -34.44 -19.36 12.17
CA PHE A 53 -34.48 -17.99 12.66
C PHE A 53 -35.45 -17.90 13.83
N THR A 54 -35.00 -17.31 14.94
CA THR A 54 -35.79 -17.15 16.16
C THR A 54 -36.27 -15.70 16.30
N PRO A 55 -37.45 -15.43 16.87
CA PRO A 55 -37.96 -14.07 17.01
C PRO A 55 -36.97 -13.14 17.73
N GLN A 56 -36.86 -11.89 17.24
CA GLN A 56 -35.91 -10.90 17.71
C GLN A 56 -36.63 -9.58 18.04
N GLU A 57 -36.29 -8.99 19.19
CA GLU A 57 -36.82 -7.67 19.59
C GLU A 57 -35.96 -6.53 19.04
N HIS A 58 -36.62 -5.42 18.69
CA HIS A 58 -35.98 -4.12 18.50
C HIS A 58 -35.28 -3.70 19.81
N GLY A 59 -34.11 -3.06 19.74
CA GLY A 59 -33.31 -2.66 20.92
C GLY A 59 -32.45 -3.77 21.55
N ALA A 60 -32.59 -5.01 21.09
CA ALA A 60 -31.82 -6.13 21.61
C ALA A 60 -30.33 -5.99 21.34
N ALA A 61 -29.53 -6.39 22.34
CA ALA A 61 -28.07 -6.41 22.21
C ALA A 61 -27.63 -7.54 21.27
N TRP A 62 -26.66 -7.27 20.41
CA TRP A 62 -26.15 -8.24 19.45
C TRP A 62 -24.68 -7.98 19.08
N GLY A 63 -24.08 -8.98 18.43
CA GLY A 63 -22.80 -8.83 17.77
C GLY A 63 -21.61 -8.88 18.71
N ARG A 64 -21.16 -10.09 19.08
CA ARG A 64 -19.81 -10.26 19.65
C ARG A 64 -18.77 -9.76 18.63
N PRO A 65 -17.59 -9.24 19.04
CA PRO A 65 -16.60 -8.72 18.10
C PRO A 65 -16.32 -9.71 16.96
N TRP A 66 -16.33 -9.19 15.74
CA TRP A 66 -16.07 -9.93 14.50
C TRP A 66 -17.10 -10.99 14.10
N SER A 67 -18.21 -11.13 14.83
CA SER A 67 -19.28 -12.09 14.49
C SER A 67 -20.20 -11.61 13.38
N THR A 68 -21.00 -12.54 12.89
CA THR A 68 -22.07 -12.28 11.93
C THR A 68 -23.40 -12.71 12.51
N LYS A 69 -24.43 -11.88 12.33
CA LYS A 69 -25.83 -12.20 12.61
C LYS A 69 -26.62 -12.10 11.32
N TRP A 70 -27.48 -13.07 11.05
CA TRP A 70 -28.48 -12.96 9.99
C TRP A 70 -29.80 -12.53 10.59
N LEU A 71 -30.43 -11.51 10.02
CA LEU A 71 -31.78 -11.07 10.34
C LEU A 71 -32.70 -11.45 9.17
N ARG A 72 -33.91 -11.92 9.46
CA ARG A 72 -35.01 -11.98 8.48
C ARG A 72 -36.03 -10.92 8.86
N LEU A 73 -36.39 -10.08 7.89
CA LEU A 73 -37.22 -8.91 8.06
C LEU A 73 -38.52 -9.11 7.29
N GLN A 74 -39.66 -9.07 8.01
CA GLN A 74 -40.97 -9.38 7.44
C GLN A 74 -42.02 -8.32 7.77
N GLY A 75 -42.91 -8.05 6.82
CA GLY A 75 -44.06 -7.16 7.03
C GLY A 75 -44.83 -6.87 5.75
N GLU A 76 -45.86 -6.03 5.86
CA GLU A 76 -46.68 -5.60 4.73
C GLU A 76 -46.71 -4.07 4.66
N VAL A 77 -46.51 -3.53 3.46
CA VAL A 77 -46.61 -2.10 3.18
C VAL A 77 -48.09 -1.71 3.26
N PRO A 78 -48.46 -0.71 4.08
CA PRO A 78 -49.86 -0.26 4.15
C PRO A 78 -50.36 0.29 2.81
N ASP A 79 -51.58 -0.10 2.39
CA ASP A 79 -52.16 0.21 1.07
C ASP A 79 -52.13 1.70 0.68
N ALA A 80 -52.17 2.61 1.66
CA ALA A 80 -52.20 4.06 1.42
C ALA A 80 -50.80 4.70 1.22
N TRP A 81 -49.72 3.96 1.41
CA TRP A 81 -48.36 4.52 1.44
C TRP A 81 -47.72 4.57 0.04
N GLY A 82 -46.97 5.63 -0.25
CA GLY A 82 -46.36 5.85 -1.56
C GLY A 82 -47.36 6.19 -2.67
N THR A 83 -48.62 6.48 -2.31
CA THR A 83 -49.69 6.85 -3.26
C THR A 83 -49.86 8.36 -3.39
N ALA A 84 -49.36 9.14 -2.42
CA ALA A 84 -49.39 10.59 -2.47
C ALA A 84 -48.29 11.14 -3.41
N PRO A 85 -48.48 12.33 -4.01
CA PRO A 85 -47.43 12.99 -4.78
C PRO A 85 -46.14 13.13 -3.96
N ASP A 86 -45.00 12.91 -4.60
CA ASP A 86 -43.66 13.03 -3.99
C ASP A 86 -43.46 12.16 -2.74
N THR A 87 -44.15 11.01 -2.67
CA THR A 87 -43.92 9.99 -1.64
C THR A 87 -43.43 8.68 -2.23
N GLU A 88 -42.47 8.06 -1.55
CA GLU A 88 -41.92 6.75 -1.89
C GLU A 88 -41.87 5.88 -0.63
N VAL A 89 -41.85 4.55 -0.80
CA VAL A 89 -41.72 3.62 0.32
C VAL A 89 -40.31 3.02 0.34
N GLU A 90 -39.68 3.09 1.51
CA GLU A 90 -38.36 2.52 1.76
C GLU A 90 -38.39 1.67 3.03
N ILE A 91 -37.43 0.77 3.16
CA ILE A 91 -37.16 0.06 4.41
C ILE A 91 -35.94 0.72 5.03
N VAL A 92 -36.09 1.27 6.23
CA VAL A 92 -34.99 1.84 7.02
C VAL A 92 -34.51 0.77 7.98
N VAL A 93 -33.21 0.46 7.93
CA VAL A 93 -32.57 -0.57 8.76
C VAL A 93 -31.45 0.06 9.58
N ASP A 94 -31.69 0.24 10.87
CA ASP A 94 -30.65 0.64 11.84
C ASP A 94 -30.15 -0.59 12.61
N LEU A 95 -28.90 -0.98 12.34
CA LEU A 95 -28.24 -2.11 13.02
C LEU A 95 -27.67 -1.72 14.40
N GLY A 96 -27.87 -0.47 14.83
CA GLY A 96 -27.28 0.09 16.04
C GLY A 96 -26.07 0.95 15.76
N PHE A 97 -26.10 1.70 14.65
CA PHE A 97 -24.95 2.49 14.20
C PHE A 97 -24.54 3.57 15.21
N THR A 98 -23.24 3.81 15.33
CA THR A 98 -22.66 4.92 16.09
C THR A 98 -22.53 6.17 15.22
N THR A 99 -22.05 7.27 15.79
CA THR A 99 -21.76 8.52 15.06
C THR A 99 -20.48 8.44 14.21
N GLU A 100 -19.76 7.32 14.23
CA GLU A 100 -18.54 7.12 13.47
C GLU A 100 -18.82 6.96 11.97
N ILE A 101 -17.77 7.03 11.16
CA ILE A 101 -17.88 6.93 9.71
C ILE A 101 -18.19 5.49 9.25
N PRO A 102 -18.82 5.30 8.07
CA PRO A 102 -18.94 3.98 7.44
C PRO A 102 -17.59 3.27 7.32
N GLY A 103 -17.60 1.94 7.36
CA GLY A 103 -16.38 1.13 7.27
C GLY A 103 -15.68 0.77 8.59
N PHE A 104 -16.03 1.36 9.73
CA PHE A 104 -15.30 1.11 11.01
C PHE A 104 -16.15 0.48 12.12
N GLN A 105 -17.38 0.11 11.80
CA GLN A 105 -18.37 -0.36 12.76
C GLN A 105 -19.28 -1.44 12.13
N CYS A 106 -20.41 -1.75 12.77
CA CYS A 106 -21.36 -2.69 12.21
C CYS A 106 -21.88 -2.23 10.85
N GLU A 107 -22.04 -3.18 9.93
CA GLU A 107 -22.51 -2.94 8.57
C GLU A 107 -23.27 -4.18 8.09
N GLY A 108 -24.09 -4.02 7.05
CA GLY A 108 -24.91 -5.12 6.55
C GLY A 108 -25.02 -5.18 5.04
N ILE A 109 -25.47 -6.34 4.56
CA ILE A 109 -25.89 -6.54 3.17
C ILE A 109 -27.27 -7.18 3.16
N ALA A 110 -28.17 -6.63 2.35
CA ALA A 110 -29.52 -7.15 2.19
C ALA A 110 -29.56 -8.17 1.05
N TRP A 111 -30.24 -9.28 1.31
CA TRP A 111 -30.35 -10.45 0.44
C TRP A 111 -31.80 -10.81 0.21
N ARG A 112 -32.16 -11.15 -1.03
CA ARG A 112 -33.47 -11.74 -1.34
C ARG A 112 -33.54 -13.19 -0.86
N PRO A 113 -34.75 -13.76 -0.67
CA PRO A 113 -34.92 -15.17 -0.34
C PRO A 113 -34.32 -16.17 -1.35
N ASP A 114 -34.01 -15.73 -2.57
CA ASP A 114 -33.33 -16.54 -3.59
C ASP A 114 -31.80 -16.50 -3.50
N GLY A 115 -31.24 -15.72 -2.56
CA GLY A 115 -29.81 -15.56 -2.36
C GLY A 115 -29.15 -14.48 -3.24
N THR A 116 -29.92 -13.67 -3.96
CA THR A 116 -29.37 -12.52 -4.72
C THR A 116 -29.22 -11.27 -3.85
N ILE A 117 -28.21 -10.46 -4.15
CA ILE A 117 -27.95 -9.22 -3.41
C ILE A 117 -28.96 -8.14 -3.80
N ILE A 118 -29.47 -7.44 -2.80
CA ILE A 118 -30.31 -6.24 -2.97
C ILE A 118 -29.41 -5.01 -2.99
N LYS A 119 -28.86 -4.66 -1.82
CA LYS A 119 -28.08 -3.44 -1.57
C LYS A 119 -27.41 -3.53 -0.19
N ALA A 120 -26.33 -2.79 0.03
CA ALA A 120 -25.72 -2.66 1.35
C ALA A 120 -26.48 -1.72 2.30
N ILE A 121 -26.24 -1.93 3.59
CA ILE A 121 -26.73 -1.10 4.69
C ILE A 121 -25.51 -0.65 5.51
N SER A 122 -25.42 0.65 5.79
CA SER A 122 -24.35 1.22 6.61
C SER A 122 -24.84 2.52 7.32
N PRO A 123 -24.09 3.10 8.27
CA PRO A 123 -24.52 4.25 9.07
C PRO A 123 -25.04 5.46 8.27
N ARG A 124 -24.50 5.68 7.07
CA ARG A 124 -24.88 6.77 6.15
C ARG A 124 -25.66 6.27 4.93
N ASN A 125 -26.12 5.02 4.98
CA ASN A 125 -26.84 4.35 3.91
C ASN A 125 -27.82 3.30 4.49
N GLN A 126 -28.80 3.77 5.25
CA GLN A 126 -29.68 2.90 6.05
C GLN A 126 -30.94 2.43 5.31
N HIS A 127 -31.17 2.91 4.08
CA HIS A 127 -32.42 2.70 3.37
C HIS A 127 -32.30 1.62 2.27
N ILE A 128 -33.39 0.90 2.05
CA ILE A 128 -33.58 -0.02 0.92
C ILE A 128 -34.86 0.41 0.21
N PRO A 129 -34.79 0.89 -1.05
CA PRO A 129 -35.98 1.21 -1.83
C PRO A 129 -36.86 -0.03 -2.02
N LEU A 130 -38.17 0.10 -1.78
CA LEU A 130 -39.12 -1.03 -1.91
C LEU A 130 -39.07 -1.67 -3.31
N LYS A 131 -38.89 -0.85 -4.35
CA LYS A 131 -38.74 -1.29 -5.75
C LYS A 131 -37.64 -2.33 -5.97
N LEU A 132 -36.62 -2.38 -5.10
CA LEU A 132 -35.55 -3.38 -5.18
C LEU A 132 -35.95 -4.73 -4.58
N LEU A 133 -37.00 -4.79 -3.76
CA LEU A 133 -37.51 -6.03 -3.17
C LEU A 133 -38.47 -6.78 -4.12
N GLY A 134 -39.05 -6.08 -5.10
CA GLY A 134 -39.99 -6.63 -6.08
C GLY A 134 -41.17 -5.67 -6.33
N SER A 135 -42.21 -6.18 -6.98
CA SER A 135 -43.42 -5.40 -7.34
C SER A 135 -44.60 -5.58 -6.36
N GLY A 136 -44.40 -6.30 -5.26
CA GLY A 136 -45.44 -6.58 -4.26
C GLY A 136 -45.41 -5.62 -3.05
N LEU A 137 -46.48 -5.64 -2.27
CA LEU A 137 -46.58 -4.92 -0.99
C LEU A 137 -46.00 -5.73 0.20
N ALA A 138 -45.63 -6.99 -0.02
CA ALA A 138 -45.02 -7.83 1.02
C ALA A 138 -43.51 -7.58 1.09
N VAL A 139 -43.01 -7.37 2.29
CA VAL A 139 -41.58 -7.27 2.62
C VAL A 139 -41.15 -8.61 3.22
N ASP A 140 -40.23 -9.32 2.56
CA ASP A 140 -39.58 -10.52 3.10
C ASP A 140 -38.17 -10.62 2.50
N PHE A 141 -37.16 -10.29 3.30
CA PHE A 141 -35.76 -10.36 2.91
C PHE A 141 -34.85 -10.55 4.13
N TYR A 142 -33.57 -10.79 3.86
CA TYR A 142 -32.58 -11.07 4.89
C TYR A 142 -31.51 -10.00 4.95
N VAL A 143 -30.95 -9.75 6.12
CA VAL A 143 -29.77 -8.90 6.32
C VAL A 143 -28.67 -9.71 6.97
N GLU A 144 -27.54 -9.84 6.29
CA GLU A 144 -26.30 -10.32 6.89
C GLU A 144 -25.62 -9.13 7.57
N ALA A 145 -25.63 -9.10 8.89
CA ALA A 145 -25.06 -8.03 9.71
C ALA A 145 -23.71 -8.45 10.29
N ALA A 146 -22.66 -7.70 9.98
CA ALA A 146 -21.30 -7.89 10.50
C ALA A 146 -21.09 -7.03 11.74
N ALA A 147 -20.66 -7.63 12.85
CA ALA A 147 -20.38 -6.95 14.12
C ALA A 147 -18.89 -6.57 14.22
N ASN A 148 -18.42 -5.68 13.35
CA ASN A 148 -17.05 -5.18 13.41
C ASN A 148 -16.89 -4.28 14.64
N PRO A 149 -15.92 -4.52 15.53
CA PRO A 149 -15.68 -3.64 16.68
C PRO A 149 -15.04 -2.32 16.22
N ASP A 150 -15.28 -1.24 16.96
CA ASP A 150 -14.53 0.01 16.81
C ASP A 150 -13.11 -0.17 17.38
N VAL A 151 -12.18 -0.53 16.51
CA VAL A 151 -10.75 -0.66 16.85
C VAL A 151 -10.09 0.71 17.04
N ALA A 152 -10.57 1.73 16.32
CA ALA A 152 -10.01 3.08 16.37
C ALA A 152 -10.38 3.83 17.66
N GLN A 153 -11.43 3.38 18.37
CA GLN A 153 -11.90 3.92 19.65
C GLN A 153 -12.19 5.42 19.56
N GLY A 154 -13.10 5.80 18.65
CA GLY A 154 -13.39 7.21 18.35
C GLY A 154 -12.14 7.99 17.93
N TRP A 155 -11.25 7.36 17.16
CA TRP A 155 -9.98 7.92 16.67
C TRP A 155 -8.95 8.26 17.76
N SER A 156 -9.03 7.61 18.93
CA SER A 156 -8.01 7.74 19.98
C SER A 156 -6.77 6.86 19.74
N PHE A 157 -6.89 5.82 18.90
CA PHE A 157 -5.81 4.88 18.55
C PHE A 157 -5.12 4.24 19.79
N ALA A 158 -5.87 4.07 20.87
CA ALA A 158 -5.35 3.44 22.08
C ALA A 158 -5.16 1.93 21.89
N ALA A 159 -4.22 1.33 22.61
CA ALA A 159 -4.05 -0.13 22.61
C ALA A 159 -5.37 -0.84 22.99
N THR A 160 -5.81 -1.80 22.18
CA THR A 160 -7.11 -2.47 22.31
C THR A 160 -7.00 -3.97 22.09
N PRO A 161 -7.82 -4.81 22.78
CA PRO A 161 -7.85 -6.25 22.54
C PRO A 161 -8.62 -6.64 21.27
N TYR A 162 -9.29 -5.72 20.58
CA TYR A 162 -10.14 -6.04 19.43
C TYR A 162 -9.36 -6.43 18.17
N GLY A 163 -8.07 -6.10 18.08
CA GLY A 163 -7.22 -6.43 16.93
C GLY A 163 -6.84 -7.91 16.77
N ASP A 164 -7.20 -8.76 17.73
CA ASP A 164 -6.97 -10.21 17.68
C ASP A 164 -8.25 -10.96 18.08
N LYS A 165 -8.65 -11.95 17.27
CA LYS A 165 -9.80 -12.83 17.55
C LYS A 165 -9.68 -13.50 18.93
N ALA A 166 -8.46 -13.86 19.35
CA ALA A 166 -8.20 -14.53 20.61
C ALA A 166 -8.39 -13.63 21.84
N THR A 167 -8.26 -12.31 21.69
CA THR A 167 -8.37 -11.35 22.80
C THR A 167 -9.63 -10.50 22.78
N ALA A 168 -10.35 -10.43 21.65
CA ALA A 168 -11.47 -9.51 21.46
C ALA A 168 -12.66 -9.70 22.43
N GLY A 169 -12.81 -10.87 23.06
CA GLY A 169 -13.89 -11.18 23.98
C GLY A 169 -15.22 -11.52 23.28
N THR A 170 -16.30 -11.60 24.06
CA THR A 170 -17.62 -12.09 23.58
C THR A 170 -18.79 -11.15 23.85
N GLU A 171 -18.54 -10.00 24.48
CA GLU A 171 -19.62 -9.07 24.84
C GLU A 171 -20.25 -8.44 23.59
N PRO A 172 -21.60 -8.34 23.51
CA PRO A 172 -22.28 -7.66 22.43
C PRO A 172 -21.82 -6.21 22.27
N GLN A 173 -21.52 -5.80 21.04
CA GLN A 173 -21.04 -4.46 20.71
C GLN A 173 -22.19 -3.49 20.33
N TYR A 174 -23.33 -4.02 19.88
CA TYR A 174 -24.38 -3.24 19.25
C TYR A 174 -25.76 -3.52 19.86
N ARG A 175 -26.70 -2.61 19.61
CA ARG A 175 -28.13 -2.80 19.90
C ARG A 175 -28.95 -2.46 18.67
N LEU A 176 -29.83 -3.35 18.25
CA LEU A 176 -30.66 -3.11 17.06
C LEU A 176 -31.48 -1.82 17.25
N GLY A 177 -31.42 -0.92 16.27
CA GLY A 177 -32.18 0.32 16.27
C GLY A 177 -33.56 0.16 15.67
N SER A 178 -34.07 1.22 15.06
CA SER A 178 -35.35 1.19 14.33
C SER A 178 -35.20 0.44 13.00
N ILE A 179 -35.93 -0.66 12.83
CA ILE A 179 -36.04 -1.39 11.55
C ILE A 179 -37.50 -1.35 11.08
N ALA A 180 -37.79 -0.54 10.07
CA ALA A 180 -39.18 -0.20 9.74
C ALA A 180 -39.39 -0.01 8.24
N ILE A 181 -40.61 -0.29 7.79
CA ILE A 181 -41.13 0.28 6.55
C ILE A 181 -41.40 1.75 6.85
N ALA A 182 -40.90 2.65 6.01
CA ALA A 182 -41.06 4.09 6.17
C ALA A 182 -41.50 4.72 4.85
N GLU A 183 -42.34 5.75 4.95
CA GLU A 183 -42.74 6.56 3.81
C GLU A 183 -41.83 7.79 3.71
N LEU A 184 -40.97 7.79 2.69
CA LEU A 184 -40.10 8.89 2.32
C LEU A 184 -40.93 10.00 1.70
N ASN A 185 -40.83 11.22 2.24
CA ASN A 185 -41.27 12.43 1.58
C ASN A 185 -40.13 12.98 0.71
N ARG A 186 -40.25 12.79 -0.60
CA ARG A 186 -39.23 13.20 -1.58
C ARG A 186 -39.04 14.71 -1.59
N ALA A 187 -40.12 15.49 -1.49
CA ALA A 187 -40.02 16.95 -1.48
C ALA A 187 -39.24 17.48 -0.27
N VAL A 188 -39.44 16.89 0.92
CA VAL A 188 -38.69 17.23 2.14
C VAL A 188 -37.23 16.80 2.01
N TRP A 189 -36.96 15.62 1.46
CA TRP A 189 -35.59 15.16 1.24
C TRP A 189 -34.83 16.07 0.26
N GLU A 190 -35.44 16.44 -0.87
CA GLU A 190 -34.84 17.37 -1.84
C GLU A 190 -34.60 18.75 -1.24
N LEU A 191 -35.55 19.25 -0.42
CA LEU A 191 -35.39 20.50 0.32
C LEU A 191 -34.18 20.42 1.27
N GLN A 192 -34.01 19.31 1.98
CA GLN A 192 -32.84 19.13 2.84
C GLN A 192 -31.54 19.26 2.04
N GLN A 193 -31.45 18.64 0.86
CA GLN A 193 -30.25 18.73 0.01
C GLN A 193 -30.02 20.16 -0.50
N ASP A 194 -31.09 20.88 -0.86
CA ASP A 194 -31.05 22.29 -1.25
C ASP A 194 -30.47 23.16 -0.11
N VAL A 195 -30.97 22.96 1.12
CA VAL A 195 -30.52 23.68 2.31
C VAL A 195 -29.07 23.35 2.67
N LEU A 196 -28.66 22.08 2.64
CA LEU A 196 -27.29 21.67 2.94
C LEU A 196 -26.29 22.27 1.95
N THR A 197 -26.61 22.26 0.66
CA THR A 197 -25.76 22.84 -0.38
C THR A 197 -25.59 24.35 -0.19
N LEU A 198 -26.70 25.08 -0.04
CA LEU A 198 -26.68 26.53 0.10
C LEU A 198 -26.06 26.98 1.42
N SER A 199 -26.38 26.31 2.53
CA SER A 199 -25.79 26.61 3.84
C SER A 199 -24.29 26.36 3.83
N GLY A 200 -23.84 25.23 3.27
CA GLY A 200 -22.42 24.91 3.12
C GLY A 200 -21.69 25.97 2.30
N LEU A 201 -22.20 26.31 1.13
CA LEU A 201 -21.64 27.38 0.29
C LEU A 201 -21.62 28.73 1.02
N MET A 202 -22.73 29.12 1.65
CA MET A 202 -22.86 30.39 2.36
C MET A 202 -21.75 30.55 3.40
N HIS A 203 -21.45 29.51 4.17
CA HIS A 203 -20.40 29.56 5.20
C HIS A 203 -19.01 29.79 4.61
N GLU A 204 -18.74 29.30 3.41
CA GLU A 204 -17.47 29.42 2.72
C GLU A 204 -17.31 30.74 1.92
N LEU A 205 -18.40 31.44 1.63
CA LEU A 205 -18.30 32.73 0.93
C LEU A 205 -17.78 33.83 1.86
N PRO A 206 -16.89 34.72 1.38
CA PRO A 206 -16.46 35.90 2.14
C PRO A 206 -17.63 36.77 2.60
N THR A 207 -17.47 37.37 3.78
CA THR A 207 -18.55 38.15 4.44
C THR A 207 -18.93 39.43 3.71
N GLU A 208 -18.06 39.94 2.85
CA GLU A 208 -18.22 41.13 2.04
C GLU A 208 -18.91 40.84 0.70
N LEU A 209 -19.02 39.57 0.29
CA LEU A 209 -19.70 39.21 -0.95
C LEU A 209 -21.22 39.30 -0.77
N PRO A 210 -21.95 40.06 -1.61
CA PRO A 210 -23.42 40.13 -1.57
C PRO A 210 -24.08 38.76 -1.66
N ARG A 211 -23.52 37.87 -2.47
CA ARG A 211 -24.00 36.50 -2.69
C ARG A 211 -24.21 35.71 -1.39
N ARG A 212 -23.31 35.85 -0.41
CA ARG A 212 -23.45 35.21 0.91
C ARG A 212 -24.75 35.63 1.58
N HIS A 213 -25.01 36.93 1.59
CA HIS A 213 -26.18 37.51 2.27
C HIS A 213 -27.48 37.21 1.51
N GLU A 214 -27.44 37.17 0.20
CA GLU A 214 -28.58 36.76 -0.62
C GLU A 214 -29.01 35.32 -0.31
N ILE A 215 -28.05 34.40 -0.18
CA ILE A 215 -28.31 33.02 0.23
C ILE A 215 -28.88 32.98 1.65
N LEU A 216 -28.26 33.68 2.60
CA LEU A 216 -28.74 33.76 3.98
C LEU A 216 -30.20 34.24 4.06
N ARG A 217 -30.53 35.30 3.32
CA ARG A 217 -31.89 35.85 3.29
C ARG A 217 -32.87 34.96 2.53
N ALA A 218 -32.42 34.18 1.55
CA ALA A 218 -33.26 33.16 0.91
C ALA A 218 -33.58 32.00 1.87
N LEU A 219 -32.59 31.53 2.63
CA LEU A 219 -32.78 30.52 3.68
C LEU A 219 -33.69 31.04 4.80
N GLU A 220 -33.57 32.31 5.18
CA GLU A 220 -34.49 32.95 6.12
C GLU A 220 -35.93 32.95 5.60
N ARG A 221 -36.15 33.43 4.37
CA ARG A 221 -37.48 33.42 3.74
C ARG A 221 -38.04 32.01 3.62
N MET A 222 -37.21 31.02 3.31
CA MET A 222 -37.63 29.62 3.29
C MET A 222 -38.17 29.19 4.67
N MET A 223 -37.47 29.50 5.75
CA MET A 223 -37.93 29.21 7.11
C MET A 223 -39.17 30.00 7.53
N ASP A 224 -39.45 31.15 6.91
CA ASP A 224 -40.65 31.95 7.15
C ASP A 224 -41.85 31.45 6.34
N THR A 225 -41.61 30.93 5.13
CA THR A 225 -42.62 30.34 4.25
C THR A 225 -43.08 28.96 4.73
N MET A 226 -42.16 28.18 5.30
CA MET A 226 -42.46 26.84 5.78
C MET A 226 -43.24 26.86 7.10
N ASP A 227 -44.22 25.97 7.21
CA ASP A 227 -44.89 25.71 8.46
C ASP A 227 -44.08 24.67 9.26
N PRO A 228 -43.53 25.00 10.45
CA PRO A 228 -42.83 24.04 11.29
C PRO A 228 -43.72 22.88 11.76
N ASP A 229 -45.04 23.04 11.77
CA ASP A 229 -46.00 22.01 12.16
C ASP A 229 -46.53 21.21 10.95
N ASP A 230 -46.30 21.69 9.72
CA ASP A 230 -46.61 21.01 8.45
C ASP A 230 -45.44 21.13 7.44
N VAL A 231 -44.30 20.54 7.82
CA VAL A 231 -43.09 20.55 6.99
C VAL A 231 -43.32 19.85 5.65
N ALA A 232 -44.05 18.72 5.65
CA ALA A 232 -44.33 17.93 4.47
C ALA A 232 -45.20 18.70 3.45
N GLY A 233 -46.27 19.37 3.92
CA GLY A 233 -47.16 20.14 3.06
C GLY A 233 -46.54 21.43 2.53
N THR A 234 -45.53 21.98 3.22
CA THR A 234 -44.88 23.25 2.85
C THR A 234 -43.49 23.10 2.22
N ALA A 235 -42.95 21.89 2.12
CA ALA A 235 -41.63 21.64 1.56
C ALA A 235 -41.45 22.19 0.13
N ALA A 236 -42.43 21.98 -0.75
CA ALA A 236 -42.39 22.49 -2.12
C ALA A 236 -42.30 24.03 -2.16
N ALA A 237 -43.04 24.74 -1.30
CA ALA A 237 -42.97 26.19 -1.19
C ALA A 237 -41.62 26.67 -0.61
N GLY A 238 -41.05 25.90 0.34
CA GLY A 238 -39.70 26.11 0.82
C GLY A 238 -38.66 26.01 -0.29
N ARG A 239 -38.75 24.98 -1.14
CA ARG A 239 -37.85 24.79 -2.30
C ARG A 239 -38.00 25.90 -3.34
N GLU A 240 -39.22 26.29 -3.66
CA GLU A 240 -39.49 27.39 -4.59
C GLU A 240 -38.82 28.69 -4.12
N THR A 241 -38.78 28.93 -2.80
CA THR A 241 -38.10 30.10 -2.22
C THR A 241 -36.58 30.08 -2.42
N LEU A 242 -35.98 28.89 -2.58
CA LEU A 242 -34.55 28.69 -2.81
C LEU A 242 -34.18 28.58 -4.30
N ALA A 243 -35.16 28.40 -5.19
CA ALA A 243 -34.94 28.10 -6.60
C ALA A 243 -34.09 29.17 -7.31
N GLU A 244 -34.38 30.45 -7.08
CA GLU A 244 -33.62 31.56 -7.70
C GLU A 244 -32.15 31.53 -7.30
N VAL A 245 -31.84 31.31 -6.02
CA VAL A 245 -30.46 31.31 -5.56
C VAL A 245 -29.71 30.06 -6.01
N LEU A 246 -30.37 28.92 -6.14
CA LEU A 246 -29.77 27.69 -6.68
C LEU A 246 -29.49 27.76 -8.18
N ALA A 247 -30.34 28.43 -8.95
CA ALA A 247 -30.25 28.46 -10.42
C ALA A 247 -29.20 29.46 -10.97
N ARG A 248 -28.52 30.24 -10.12
CA ARG A 248 -27.53 31.21 -10.59
C ARG A 248 -26.23 30.51 -11.02
N PRO A 249 -25.75 30.74 -12.26
CA PRO A 249 -24.61 30.02 -12.81
C PRO A 249 -23.30 30.36 -12.08
N ALA A 250 -22.38 29.40 -11.99
CA ALA A 250 -21.05 29.66 -11.45
C ALA A 250 -20.29 30.69 -12.29
N TYR A 251 -19.33 31.39 -11.67
CA TYR A 251 -18.53 32.39 -12.35
C TYR A 251 -17.89 31.79 -13.62
N ALA A 252 -17.78 32.60 -14.67
CA ALA A 252 -17.18 32.14 -15.93
C ALA A 252 -15.73 31.65 -15.76
N SER A 253 -15.04 32.15 -14.74
CA SER A 253 -13.68 31.76 -14.34
C SER A 253 -13.63 30.78 -13.17
N ALA A 254 -14.77 30.22 -12.73
CA ALA A 254 -14.80 29.26 -11.63
C ALA A 254 -13.93 28.04 -11.95
N HIS A 255 -13.21 27.54 -10.95
CA HIS A 255 -12.42 26.33 -11.11
C HIS A 255 -13.34 25.13 -11.39
N ARG A 256 -12.84 24.17 -12.18
CA ARG A 256 -13.61 22.98 -12.56
C ARG A 256 -13.14 21.79 -11.73
N LEU A 257 -14.07 21.12 -11.06
CA LEU A 257 -13.81 19.90 -10.32
C LEU A 257 -14.41 18.73 -11.08
N LEU A 258 -13.57 17.82 -11.55
CA LEU A 258 -14.04 16.54 -12.07
C LEU A 258 -14.17 15.56 -10.90
N ALA A 259 -15.40 15.33 -10.47
CA ALA A 259 -15.74 14.43 -9.39
C ALA A 259 -15.82 12.99 -9.92
N THR A 260 -15.21 12.04 -9.22
CA THR A 260 -15.37 10.62 -9.52
C THR A 260 -15.73 9.89 -8.24
N GLY A 261 -16.79 9.07 -8.29
CA GLY A 261 -17.15 8.25 -7.15
C GLY A 261 -16.01 7.31 -6.85
N HIS A 262 -15.63 7.16 -5.60
CA HIS A 262 -14.52 6.31 -5.19
C HIS A 262 -14.81 5.70 -3.82
N ALA A 263 -14.26 4.53 -3.61
CA ALA A 263 -14.20 3.91 -2.30
C ALA A 263 -12.81 3.28 -2.19
N HIS A 264 -11.93 3.97 -1.49
CA HIS A 264 -10.71 3.34 -1.00
C HIS A 264 -11.12 2.23 -0.03
N ILE A 265 -10.66 0.99 -0.23
CA ILE A 265 -10.99 -0.11 0.68
C ILE A 265 -9.70 -0.83 1.02
N ASP A 266 -9.29 -0.74 2.28
CA ASP A 266 -8.06 -1.38 2.70
C ASP A 266 -8.18 -2.89 2.66
N SER A 267 -7.24 -3.52 1.93
CA SER A 267 -7.24 -4.98 1.73
C SER A 267 -7.17 -5.71 3.06
N ALA A 268 -6.46 -5.11 4.01
CA ALA A 268 -6.61 -5.32 5.44
C ALA A 268 -5.97 -4.14 6.18
N TRP A 269 -6.60 -3.69 7.27
CA TRP A 269 -6.07 -2.63 8.12
C TRP A 269 -6.51 -2.86 9.58
N LEU A 270 -7.63 -2.24 9.98
CA LEU A 270 -8.25 -2.45 11.29
C LEU A 270 -9.21 -3.65 11.29
N TRP A 271 -9.25 -4.42 10.20
CA TRP A 271 -10.01 -5.65 10.03
C TRP A 271 -9.19 -6.68 9.23
N PRO A 272 -9.47 -7.98 9.37
CA PRO A 272 -8.80 -9.02 8.60
C PRO A 272 -9.26 -9.05 7.13
N VAL A 273 -8.45 -9.63 6.24
CA VAL A 273 -8.74 -9.77 4.79
C VAL A 273 -10.11 -10.38 4.52
N ARG A 274 -10.52 -11.36 5.33
CA ARG A 274 -11.84 -12.02 5.20
C ARG A 274 -13.02 -11.04 5.30
N GLU A 275 -12.88 -9.97 6.07
CA GLU A 275 -13.92 -8.95 6.21
C GLU A 275 -13.90 -7.98 5.02
N THR A 276 -12.72 -7.70 4.47
CA THR A 276 -12.58 -6.88 3.26
C THR A 276 -13.36 -7.46 2.09
N MET A 277 -13.33 -8.78 1.88
CA MET A 277 -14.11 -9.43 0.82
C MET A 277 -15.61 -9.07 0.91
N ARG A 278 -16.15 -9.01 2.13
CA ARG A 278 -17.54 -8.64 2.42
C ARG A 278 -17.75 -7.12 2.31
N LYS A 279 -16.77 -6.30 2.72
CA LYS A 279 -16.78 -4.83 2.54
C LYS A 279 -16.83 -4.44 1.06
N CYS A 280 -16.08 -5.13 0.21
CA CYS A 280 -16.15 -4.96 -1.25
C CYS A 280 -17.55 -5.30 -1.77
N ALA A 281 -18.15 -6.42 -1.35
CA ALA A 281 -19.50 -6.79 -1.79
C ALA A 281 -20.55 -5.75 -1.35
N ARG A 282 -20.45 -5.26 -0.11
CA ARG A 282 -21.29 -4.19 0.41
C ARG A 282 -21.13 -2.91 -0.41
N THR A 283 -19.91 -2.42 -0.56
CA THR A 283 -19.65 -1.19 -1.29
C THR A 283 -20.08 -1.29 -2.75
N PHE A 284 -19.72 -2.37 -3.45
CA PHE A 284 -20.02 -2.50 -4.88
C PHE A 284 -21.50 -2.73 -5.16
N SER A 285 -22.25 -3.41 -4.27
CA SER A 285 -23.70 -3.52 -4.42
C SER A 285 -24.40 -2.17 -4.25
N ASN A 286 -23.91 -1.30 -3.36
CA ASN A 286 -24.41 0.06 -3.21
C ASN A 286 -24.14 0.92 -4.45
N VAL A 287 -22.91 0.94 -4.96
CA VAL A 287 -22.58 1.77 -6.13
C VAL A 287 -23.30 1.30 -7.38
N VAL A 288 -23.49 -0.02 -7.58
CA VAL A 288 -24.29 -0.54 -8.69
C VAL A 288 -25.75 -0.10 -8.55
N ALA A 289 -26.32 -0.11 -7.34
CA ALA A 289 -27.67 0.40 -7.11
C ALA A 289 -27.77 1.91 -7.42
N LEU A 290 -26.78 2.72 -7.03
CA LEU A 290 -26.74 4.15 -7.40
C LEU A 290 -26.65 4.35 -8.91
N MET A 291 -25.87 3.53 -9.63
CA MET A 291 -25.80 3.57 -11.10
C MET A 291 -27.10 3.15 -11.79
N ASP A 292 -27.96 2.38 -11.12
CA ASP A 292 -29.29 2.03 -11.63
C ASP A 292 -30.28 3.20 -11.45
N GLU A 293 -30.02 4.11 -10.51
CA GLU A 293 -30.85 5.28 -10.24
C GLU A 293 -30.38 6.55 -10.97
N ASP A 294 -29.08 6.71 -11.13
CA ASP A 294 -28.46 7.87 -11.79
C ASP A 294 -27.58 7.41 -12.97
N PRO A 295 -27.98 7.68 -14.22
CA PRO A 295 -27.21 7.29 -15.40
C PRO A 295 -25.89 8.08 -15.56
N ASP A 296 -25.76 9.26 -14.94
CA ASP A 296 -24.56 10.10 -15.03
C ASP A 296 -23.52 9.74 -13.94
N PHE A 297 -23.88 8.91 -12.97
CA PHE A 297 -22.98 8.50 -11.90
C PHE A 297 -21.85 7.58 -12.41
N VAL A 298 -20.62 7.93 -12.04
CA VAL A 298 -19.39 7.20 -12.36
C VAL A 298 -18.66 6.84 -11.07
N PHE A 299 -18.19 5.59 -10.99
CA PHE A 299 -17.41 5.07 -9.88
C PHE A 299 -16.07 4.47 -10.36
N SER A 300 -14.98 4.79 -9.65
CA SER A 300 -13.62 4.33 -9.91
C SER A 300 -13.16 3.32 -8.86
N CYS A 301 -12.65 2.17 -9.29
CA CYS A 301 -12.18 1.08 -8.43
C CYS A 301 -10.77 0.63 -8.85
N SER A 302 -9.82 0.64 -7.91
CA SER A 302 -8.38 0.53 -8.19
C SER A 302 -7.83 -0.91 -8.17
N SER A 303 -8.19 -1.70 -7.17
CA SER A 303 -7.51 -2.97 -6.87
C SER A 303 -8.11 -4.16 -7.63
N ALA A 304 -7.33 -4.79 -8.51
CA ALA A 304 -7.77 -5.99 -9.23
C ALA A 304 -8.09 -7.17 -8.29
N GLN A 305 -7.35 -7.32 -7.19
CA GLN A 305 -7.58 -8.35 -6.17
C GLN A 305 -8.99 -8.27 -5.56
N GLN A 306 -9.53 -7.06 -5.37
CA GLN A 306 -10.88 -6.88 -4.84
C GLN A 306 -11.92 -7.41 -5.84
N LEU A 307 -11.77 -7.08 -7.13
CA LEU A 307 -12.65 -7.60 -8.17
C LEU A 307 -12.47 -9.10 -8.40
N ALA A 308 -11.27 -9.64 -8.18
CA ALA A 308 -11.03 -11.09 -8.18
C ALA A 308 -11.79 -11.80 -7.05
N TRP A 309 -11.80 -11.24 -5.83
CA TRP A 309 -12.61 -11.77 -4.73
C TRP A 309 -14.11 -11.72 -5.03
N ILE A 310 -14.60 -10.63 -5.63
CA ILE A 310 -16.01 -10.51 -6.00
C ILE A 310 -16.38 -11.51 -7.09
N LYS A 311 -15.50 -11.74 -8.06
CA LYS A 311 -15.68 -12.79 -9.05
C LYS A 311 -15.79 -14.19 -8.41
N GLU A 312 -14.96 -14.47 -7.42
CA GLU A 312 -14.89 -15.78 -6.75
C GLU A 312 -16.08 -16.01 -5.81
N TYR A 313 -16.37 -15.07 -4.92
CA TYR A 313 -17.32 -15.24 -3.82
C TYR A 313 -18.71 -14.66 -4.11
N TYR A 314 -18.83 -13.71 -5.05
CA TYR A 314 -20.08 -13.00 -5.37
C TYR A 314 -20.31 -12.88 -6.89
N PRO A 315 -20.37 -14.02 -7.63
CA PRO A 315 -20.37 -14.01 -9.10
C PRO A 315 -21.57 -13.29 -9.73
N GLU A 316 -22.72 -13.24 -9.06
CA GLU A 316 -23.89 -12.48 -9.53
C GLU A 316 -23.61 -10.97 -9.53
N LEU A 317 -23.09 -10.43 -8.43
CA LEU A 317 -22.66 -9.04 -8.33
C LEU A 317 -21.54 -8.73 -9.32
N PHE A 318 -20.58 -9.63 -9.50
CA PHE A 318 -19.53 -9.48 -10.51
C PHE A 318 -20.11 -9.36 -11.94
N GLY A 319 -21.16 -10.13 -12.25
CA GLY A 319 -21.90 -10.00 -13.51
C GLY A 319 -22.50 -8.61 -13.71
N ARG A 320 -23.14 -8.05 -12.67
CA ARG A 320 -23.67 -6.67 -12.71
C ARG A 320 -22.56 -5.63 -12.86
N ILE A 321 -21.44 -5.79 -12.16
CA ILE A 321 -20.26 -4.93 -12.31
C ILE A 321 -19.76 -4.95 -13.76
N ARG A 322 -19.65 -6.14 -14.37
CA ARG A 322 -19.20 -6.26 -15.77
C ARG A 322 -20.10 -5.48 -16.74
N GLU A 323 -21.42 -5.52 -16.54
CA GLU A 323 -22.34 -4.70 -17.35
C GLU A 323 -22.14 -3.20 -17.10
N LYS A 324 -21.93 -2.79 -15.84
CA LYS A 324 -21.64 -1.39 -15.51
C LYS A 324 -20.29 -0.90 -16.06
N VAL A 325 -19.28 -1.77 -16.13
CA VAL A 325 -18.01 -1.48 -16.83
C VAL A 325 -18.24 -1.27 -18.32
N LYS A 326 -18.99 -2.17 -18.96
CA LYS A 326 -19.34 -2.05 -20.38
C LYS A 326 -20.13 -0.78 -20.71
N SER A 327 -20.98 -0.33 -19.78
CA SER A 327 -21.75 0.92 -19.92
C SER A 327 -20.93 2.19 -19.65
N GLY A 328 -19.70 2.06 -19.12
CA GLY A 328 -18.85 3.19 -18.77
C GLY A 328 -19.20 3.90 -17.46
N GLN A 329 -19.97 3.27 -16.58
CA GLN A 329 -20.30 3.81 -15.25
C GLN A 329 -19.32 3.30 -14.17
N PHE A 330 -18.88 2.04 -14.26
CA PHE A 330 -17.88 1.46 -13.36
C PHE A 330 -16.52 1.43 -14.05
N ILE A 331 -15.52 2.11 -13.51
CA ILE A 331 -14.21 2.31 -14.15
C ILE A 331 -13.14 1.58 -13.32
N PRO A 332 -12.59 0.45 -13.82
CA PRO A 332 -11.34 -0.09 -13.30
C PRO A 332 -10.20 0.90 -13.53
N VAL A 333 -9.50 1.28 -12.47
CA VAL A 333 -8.41 2.27 -12.49
C VAL A 333 -7.12 1.71 -11.90
N GLY A 334 -6.00 2.40 -12.09
CA GLY A 334 -4.73 2.13 -11.41
C GLY A 334 -3.90 0.97 -11.98
N GLY A 335 -4.54 -0.14 -12.36
CA GLY A 335 -3.88 -1.25 -13.06
C GLY A 335 -2.96 -2.13 -12.21
N MET A 336 -2.99 -2.01 -10.88
CA MET A 336 -2.21 -2.85 -9.97
C MET A 336 -3.07 -3.98 -9.37
N TRP A 337 -2.41 -5.06 -8.92
CA TRP A 337 -3.08 -6.16 -8.24
C TRP A 337 -3.72 -5.67 -6.93
N VAL A 338 -2.96 -4.94 -6.13
CA VAL A 338 -3.44 -4.18 -4.97
C VAL A 338 -2.83 -2.78 -4.98
N GLU A 339 -3.41 -1.85 -4.22
CA GLU A 339 -2.74 -0.59 -3.87
C GLU A 339 -1.58 -0.87 -2.91
N SER A 340 -0.39 -1.15 -3.44
CA SER A 340 0.74 -1.60 -2.64
C SER A 340 1.45 -0.46 -1.92
N ASP A 341 2.24 -0.80 -0.90
CA ASP A 341 3.37 0.06 -0.52
C ASP A 341 4.30 0.22 -1.73
N THR A 342 5.02 1.33 -1.81
CA THR A 342 5.91 1.59 -2.96
C THR A 342 7.37 1.73 -2.58
N ASN A 343 7.69 1.68 -1.29
CA ASN A 343 9.04 1.83 -0.79
C ASN A 343 9.74 0.49 -0.60
N MET A 344 9.07 -0.54 -0.09
CA MET A 344 9.69 -1.81 0.34
C MET A 344 9.59 -2.97 -0.68
N PRO A 345 8.52 -3.11 -1.50
CA PRO A 345 8.49 -4.14 -2.54
C PRO A 345 9.64 -3.98 -3.52
N GLY A 346 10.32 -5.09 -3.85
CA GLY A 346 11.42 -5.13 -4.81
C GLY A 346 10.98 -4.73 -6.23
N GLY A 347 11.95 -4.49 -7.12
CA GLY A 347 11.67 -4.04 -8.49
C GLY A 347 10.80 -5.02 -9.27
N GLU A 348 11.11 -6.31 -9.21
CA GLU A 348 10.29 -7.33 -9.87
C GLU A 348 8.88 -7.41 -9.27
N ALA A 349 8.74 -7.37 -7.94
CA ALA A 349 7.43 -7.39 -7.30
C ALA A 349 6.57 -6.18 -7.68
N MET A 350 7.16 -4.99 -7.75
CA MET A 350 6.47 -3.78 -8.23
C MET A 350 6.05 -3.90 -9.70
N ALA A 351 6.88 -4.51 -10.55
CA ALA A 351 6.47 -4.82 -11.91
C ALA A 351 5.32 -5.84 -11.94
N ARG A 352 5.34 -6.86 -11.07
CA ARG A 352 4.27 -7.88 -10.95
C ARG A 352 2.95 -7.33 -10.45
N GLN A 353 2.95 -6.30 -9.60
CA GLN A 353 1.72 -5.58 -9.27
C GLN A 353 0.99 -5.13 -10.55
N PHE A 354 1.70 -4.54 -11.51
CA PHE A 354 1.11 -4.12 -12.79
C PHE A 354 0.80 -5.29 -13.72
N VAL A 355 1.69 -6.27 -13.82
CA VAL A 355 1.45 -7.43 -14.70
C VAL A 355 0.18 -8.16 -14.29
N GLU A 356 0.02 -8.47 -13.00
CA GLU A 356 -1.15 -9.19 -12.49
C GLU A 356 -2.42 -8.32 -12.56
N GLY A 357 -2.34 -7.05 -12.14
CA GLY A 357 -3.47 -6.14 -12.16
C GLY A 357 -4.01 -5.87 -13.56
N LYS A 358 -3.15 -5.44 -14.49
CA LYS A 358 -3.56 -5.14 -15.87
C LYS A 358 -3.98 -6.39 -16.63
N SER A 359 -3.31 -7.52 -16.44
CA SER A 359 -3.73 -8.77 -17.08
C SER A 359 -5.12 -9.19 -16.63
N PHE A 360 -5.46 -9.00 -15.35
CA PHE A 360 -6.81 -9.24 -14.85
C PHE A 360 -7.84 -8.32 -15.51
N PHE A 361 -7.59 -7.01 -15.57
CA PHE A 361 -8.54 -6.07 -16.18
C PHE A 361 -8.73 -6.28 -17.69
N LEU A 362 -7.64 -6.54 -18.43
CA LEU A 362 -7.71 -6.89 -19.85
C LEU A 362 -8.52 -8.17 -20.06
N LYS A 363 -8.26 -9.21 -19.27
CA LYS A 363 -8.95 -10.51 -19.40
C LYS A 363 -10.44 -10.42 -19.07
N GLU A 364 -10.81 -9.71 -18.00
CA GLU A 364 -12.18 -9.73 -17.47
C GLU A 364 -13.08 -8.65 -18.04
N PHE A 365 -12.50 -7.53 -18.50
CA PHE A 365 -13.24 -6.34 -18.91
C PHE A 365 -12.80 -5.72 -20.25
N ASP A 366 -11.70 -6.18 -20.85
CA ASP A 366 -11.08 -5.52 -22.03
C ASP A 366 -10.73 -4.05 -21.77
N VAL A 367 -10.28 -3.75 -20.54
CA VAL A 367 -9.91 -2.41 -20.09
C VAL A 367 -8.40 -2.34 -19.83
N GLU A 368 -7.76 -1.35 -20.44
CA GLU A 368 -6.37 -0.97 -20.16
C GLU A 368 -6.33 0.32 -19.33
N CYS A 369 -5.96 0.20 -18.04
CA CYS A 369 -5.71 1.36 -17.19
C CYS A 369 -4.48 2.14 -17.71
N ARG A 370 -4.66 3.43 -17.96
CA ARG A 370 -3.61 4.35 -18.47
C ARG A 370 -2.97 5.17 -17.36
N GLU A 371 -3.51 5.09 -16.16
CA GLU A 371 -3.04 5.72 -14.95
C GLU A 371 -2.65 4.67 -13.92
N ALA A 372 -1.67 5.00 -13.09
CA ALA A 372 -1.48 4.36 -11.79
C ALA A 372 -2.20 5.20 -10.72
N TRP A 373 -2.88 4.54 -9.79
CA TRP A 373 -3.78 5.13 -8.80
C TRP A 373 -3.40 4.61 -7.41
N LEU A 374 -2.69 5.43 -6.63
CA LEU A 374 -2.13 5.08 -5.32
C LEU A 374 -2.39 6.21 -4.31
N PRO A 375 -3.66 6.44 -3.92
CA PRO A 375 -4.04 7.53 -3.03
C PRO A 375 -3.37 7.42 -1.66
N ASP A 376 -3.19 6.21 -1.11
CA ASP A 376 -2.84 6.04 0.30
C ASP A 376 -1.46 5.40 0.59
N SER A 377 -0.62 5.14 -0.42
CA SER A 377 0.74 4.63 -0.16
C SER A 377 1.62 5.61 0.62
N PHE A 378 2.43 5.10 1.56
CA PHE A 378 3.22 5.90 2.51
C PHE A 378 4.55 6.42 1.92
N GLY A 379 4.43 7.28 0.91
CA GLY A 379 5.56 7.83 0.14
C GLY A 379 5.83 7.06 -1.15
N TYR A 380 6.58 7.68 -2.05
CA TYR A 380 6.73 7.19 -3.43
C TYR A 380 8.18 7.13 -3.90
N SER A 381 8.63 5.91 -4.24
CA SER A 381 9.98 5.66 -4.75
C SER A 381 10.27 6.40 -6.05
N ALA A 382 11.49 6.93 -6.17
CA ALA A 382 11.99 7.59 -7.37
C ALA A 382 12.06 6.68 -8.62
N ALA A 383 11.93 5.36 -8.46
CA ALA A 383 11.96 4.42 -9.58
C ALA A 383 10.58 4.20 -10.23
N LEU A 384 9.49 4.56 -9.54
CA LEU A 384 8.13 4.30 -10.02
C LEU A 384 7.83 4.88 -11.41
N PRO A 385 8.28 6.09 -11.80
CA PRO A 385 7.98 6.65 -13.12
C PRO A 385 8.31 5.72 -14.29
N GLN A 386 9.48 5.09 -14.28
CA GLN A 386 9.86 4.15 -15.34
C GLN A 386 9.09 2.84 -15.28
N ILE A 387 8.76 2.33 -14.09
CA ILE A 387 8.01 1.07 -13.93
C ILE A 387 6.57 1.26 -14.44
N VAL A 388 5.91 2.34 -14.04
CA VAL A 388 4.57 2.72 -14.49
C VAL A 388 4.56 2.93 -16.00
N LYS A 389 5.59 3.59 -16.55
CA LYS A 389 5.72 3.78 -18.01
C LYS A 389 5.93 2.46 -18.74
N ALA A 390 6.76 1.57 -18.19
CA ALA A 390 7.01 0.23 -18.74
C ALA A 390 5.78 -0.68 -18.63
N ALA A 391 4.84 -0.40 -17.72
CA ALA A 391 3.52 -1.05 -17.68
C ALA A 391 2.55 -0.51 -18.74
N GLY A 392 2.96 0.46 -19.57
CA GLY A 392 2.11 1.12 -20.56
C GLY A 392 1.24 2.24 -20.01
N SER A 393 1.40 2.63 -18.74
CA SER A 393 0.69 3.78 -18.17
C SER A 393 1.36 5.11 -18.53
N ARG A 394 0.56 6.17 -18.55
CA ARG A 394 0.92 7.55 -18.90
C ARG A 394 0.80 8.52 -17.72
N TRP A 395 -0.13 8.24 -16.81
CA TRP A 395 -0.51 9.14 -15.73
C TRP A 395 -0.29 8.54 -14.35
N PHE A 396 -0.18 9.40 -13.33
CA PHE A 396 -0.05 8.99 -11.93
C PHE A 396 -0.97 9.83 -11.03
N LEU A 397 -1.69 9.16 -10.13
CA LEU A 397 -2.49 9.77 -9.07
C LEU A 397 -2.07 9.30 -7.68
N THR A 398 -1.99 10.25 -6.75
CA THR A 398 -1.72 10.04 -5.32
C THR A 398 -2.55 11.04 -4.48
N GLN A 399 -2.68 10.82 -3.16
CA GLN A 399 -3.19 11.79 -2.20
C GLN A 399 -2.25 11.99 -0.99
N LYS A 400 -1.63 10.91 -0.48
CA LYS A 400 -0.92 10.89 0.81
C LYS A 400 0.17 11.95 0.96
N ILE A 401 0.80 12.39 -0.14
CA ILE A 401 1.83 13.44 -0.10
C ILE A 401 1.31 14.81 0.38
N SER A 402 -0.01 15.03 0.35
CA SER A 402 -0.65 16.21 0.96
C SER A 402 -0.52 16.25 2.50
N TRP A 403 -0.19 15.11 3.14
CA TRP A 403 -0.09 14.97 4.60
C TRP A 403 1.32 15.24 5.15
N ASN A 404 2.24 15.77 4.34
CA ASN A 404 3.56 16.16 4.82
C ASN A 404 3.47 17.11 6.03
N GLN A 405 4.19 16.78 7.10
CA GLN A 405 4.16 17.53 8.36
C GLN A 405 4.67 18.98 8.21
N ILE A 406 5.71 19.20 7.40
CA ILE A 406 6.38 20.50 7.30
C ILE A 406 6.29 21.03 5.88
N ASN A 407 6.75 20.26 4.90
CA ASN A 407 6.92 20.76 3.54
C ASN A 407 5.74 20.39 2.63
N ARG A 408 4.98 21.41 2.23
CA ARG A 408 3.91 21.26 1.24
C ARG A 408 4.49 21.14 -0.15
N MET A 409 3.96 20.21 -0.94
CA MET A 409 4.28 20.09 -2.36
C MET A 409 3.91 21.40 -3.09
N PRO A 410 4.80 21.93 -3.96
CA PRO A 410 4.60 23.24 -4.57
C PRO A 410 3.51 23.26 -5.64
N HIS A 411 3.19 22.11 -6.23
CA HIS A 411 2.28 21.96 -7.36
C HIS A 411 1.37 20.75 -7.15
N HIS A 412 0.11 20.83 -7.59
CA HIS A 412 -0.82 19.70 -7.62
C HIS A 412 -0.79 18.96 -8.95
N THR A 413 -0.39 19.64 -10.04
CA THR A 413 -0.22 19.06 -11.38
C THR A 413 1.18 19.32 -11.90
N PHE A 414 1.96 18.27 -12.13
CA PHE A 414 3.38 18.37 -12.50
C PHE A 414 3.86 17.13 -13.28
N ASN A 415 5.06 17.23 -13.87
CA ASN A 415 5.77 16.07 -14.39
C ASN A 415 6.62 15.44 -13.29
N TRP A 416 6.34 14.19 -12.93
CA TRP A 416 7.19 13.42 -12.03
C TRP A 416 8.28 12.70 -12.81
N GLU A 417 9.53 13.08 -12.58
CA GLU A 417 10.72 12.51 -13.21
C GLU A 417 11.39 11.48 -12.29
N GLY A 418 11.51 10.24 -12.78
CA GLY A 418 12.17 9.15 -12.06
C GLY A 418 13.69 9.16 -12.19
N ILE A 419 14.35 8.19 -11.54
CA ILE A 419 15.82 8.08 -11.50
C ILE A 419 16.49 7.96 -12.88
N ASP A 420 15.78 7.43 -13.89
CA ASP A 420 16.27 7.24 -15.26
C ASP A 420 15.93 8.42 -16.20
N GLY A 421 15.24 9.44 -15.68
CA GLY A 421 14.73 10.57 -16.45
C GLY A 421 13.37 10.35 -17.12
N THR A 422 12.71 9.20 -16.90
CA THR A 422 11.33 8.99 -17.37
C THR A 422 10.38 9.94 -16.64
N ARG A 423 9.45 10.57 -17.37
CA ARG A 423 8.45 11.49 -16.83
C ARG A 423 7.03 10.94 -16.95
N LEU A 424 6.26 11.11 -15.88
CA LEU A 424 4.81 10.91 -15.85
C LEU A 424 4.09 12.23 -15.59
N PHE A 425 2.95 12.42 -16.24
CA PHE A 425 2.03 13.48 -15.84
C PHE A 425 1.33 13.05 -14.55
N THR A 426 1.54 13.82 -13.49
CA THR A 426 1.11 13.48 -12.14
C THR A 426 0.13 14.53 -11.62
N HIS A 427 -0.93 14.04 -10.98
CA HIS A 427 -1.88 14.88 -10.25
C HIS A 427 -2.14 14.31 -8.87
N PHE A 428 -2.20 15.16 -7.84
CA PHE A 428 -2.87 14.80 -6.59
C PHE A 428 -4.01 15.79 -6.32
N PRO A 429 -5.20 15.31 -5.90
CA PRO A 429 -6.35 16.16 -5.65
C PRO A 429 -6.09 17.25 -4.59
N PRO A 430 -6.46 18.51 -4.86
CA PRO A 430 -6.25 19.62 -3.92
C PRO A 430 -7.22 19.64 -2.74
N VAL A 431 -8.18 18.71 -2.72
CA VAL A 431 -9.13 18.55 -1.62
C VAL A 431 -8.48 17.91 -0.38
N ASP A 432 -7.22 17.46 -0.47
CA ASP A 432 -6.44 16.83 0.60
C ASP A 432 -7.02 15.52 1.17
N THR A 433 -7.97 14.91 0.45
CA THR A 433 -8.62 13.65 0.80
C THR A 433 -9.07 12.90 -0.46
N TYR A 434 -9.16 11.57 -0.38
CA TYR A 434 -9.84 10.73 -1.37
C TYR A 434 -11.24 10.30 -0.90
N ASN A 435 -11.68 10.81 0.26
CA ASN A 435 -12.96 10.56 0.91
C ASN A 435 -13.84 11.83 0.94
N SER A 436 -13.89 12.59 -0.16
CA SER A 436 -14.67 13.84 -0.20
C SER A 436 -16.17 13.55 -0.04
N GLU A 437 -16.88 14.39 0.70
CA GLU A 437 -18.35 14.35 0.78
C GLU A 437 -19.00 15.29 -0.23
N LEU A 438 -18.19 15.99 -1.05
CA LEU A 438 -18.60 17.09 -1.93
C LEU A 438 -19.35 18.20 -1.17
N SER A 439 -19.01 18.37 0.11
CA SER A 439 -19.57 19.44 0.92
C SER A 439 -19.12 20.81 0.43
N GLY A 440 -19.85 21.88 0.76
CA GLY A 440 -19.42 23.25 0.42
C GLY A 440 -17.99 23.56 0.89
N ARG A 441 -17.59 23.01 2.05
CA ARG A 441 -16.23 23.10 2.58
C ARG A 441 -15.21 22.37 1.72
N ASP A 442 -15.48 21.13 1.31
CA ASP A 442 -14.57 20.34 0.47
C ASP A 442 -14.36 21.01 -0.89
N LEU A 443 -15.44 21.47 -1.52
CA LEU A 443 -15.39 22.15 -2.82
C LEU A 443 -14.61 23.47 -2.73
N ALA A 444 -14.88 24.29 -1.71
CA ALA A 444 -14.16 25.54 -1.50
C ALA A 444 -12.68 25.31 -1.14
N HIS A 445 -12.37 24.28 -0.35
CA HIS A 445 -10.99 23.91 -0.03
C HIS A 445 -10.23 23.47 -1.28
N ALA A 446 -10.82 22.58 -2.09
CA ALA A 446 -10.23 22.11 -3.34
C ALA A 446 -9.87 23.27 -4.28
N GLU A 447 -10.78 24.24 -4.48
CA GLU A 447 -10.52 25.43 -5.30
C GLU A 447 -9.42 26.32 -4.70
N ARG A 448 -9.51 26.68 -3.41
CA ARG A 448 -8.53 27.58 -2.76
C ARG A 448 -7.14 26.95 -2.65
N ASN A 449 -7.05 25.64 -2.46
CA ASN A 449 -5.80 24.94 -2.22
C ASN A 449 -5.04 24.58 -3.50
N TYR A 450 -5.72 24.51 -4.65
CA TYR A 450 -5.08 24.22 -5.94
C TYR A 450 -3.92 25.20 -6.21
N ARG A 451 -2.73 24.66 -6.50
CA ARG A 451 -1.48 25.47 -6.56
C ARG A 451 -1.14 25.97 -7.95
N ASP A 452 -1.80 25.43 -8.98
CA ASP A 452 -1.46 25.68 -10.37
C ASP A 452 -2.45 26.64 -11.05
N HIS A 453 -3.15 27.46 -10.25
CA HIS A 453 -4.03 28.52 -10.72
C HIS A 453 -3.35 29.40 -11.78
N GLY A 454 -4.11 29.75 -12.82
CA GLY A 454 -3.62 30.54 -13.95
C GLY A 454 -2.94 29.73 -15.05
N HIS A 455 -2.50 28.50 -14.76
CA HIS A 455 -2.00 27.55 -15.76
C HIS A 455 -2.92 26.35 -15.97
N GLY A 456 -3.63 25.93 -14.91
CA GLY A 456 -4.70 24.95 -14.96
C GLY A 456 -5.98 25.50 -14.32
N THR A 457 -7.12 25.02 -14.80
CA THR A 457 -8.47 25.39 -14.35
C THR A 457 -9.32 24.15 -14.02
N ILE A 458 -8.69 22.98 -13.91
CA ILE A 458 -9.36 21.72 -13.59
C ILE A 458 -8.54 20.90 -12.59
N SER A 459 -9.21 20.30 -11.60
CA SER A 459 -8.63 19.29 -10.70
C SER A 459 -9.61 18.13 -10.49
N LEU A 460 -9.09 16.97 -10.08
CA LEU A 460 -9.90 15.80 -9.75
C LEU A 460 -10.38 15.87 -8.29
N VAL A 461 -11.55 15.29 -8.00
CA VAL A 461 -12.04 15.08 -6.63
C VAL A 461 -12.64 13.66 -6.51
N PRO A 462 -11.92 12.71 -5.91
CA PRO A 462 -12.51 11.44 -5.50
C PRO A 462 -13.50 11.68 -4.34
N PHE A 463 -14.71 11.14 -4.44
CA PHE A 463 -15.75 11.32 -3.42
C PHE A 463 -16.38 9.99 -3.01
N GLY A 464 -16.81 9.88 -1.75
CA GLY A 464 -17.34 8.67 -1.14
C GLY A 464 -16.66 8.34 0.18
N TYR A 465 -17.26 7.43 0.96
CA TYR A 465 -16.64 6.92 2.18
C TYR A 465 -15.70 5.76 1.83
N GLY A 466 -14.39 5.97 2.02
CA GLY A 466 -13.33 4.98 1.83
C GLY A 466 -12.75 4.43 3.14
N ASP A 467 -11.47 4.08 3.10
CA ASP A 467 -10.67 3.34 4.10
C ASP A 467 -11.26 1.96 4.42
N GLY A 468 -12.48 1.90 4.97
CA GLY A 468 -13.20 0.67 5.28
C GLY A 468 -14.36 0.30 4.37
N GLY A 469 -14.58 1.08 3.31
CA GLY A 469 -15.70 0.93 2.38
C GLY A 469 -16.96 1.68 2.80
N GLY A 470 -18.00 1.56 1.98
CA GLY A 470 -19.23 2.36 2.03
C GLY A 470 -19.49 3.05 0.69
N GLY A 471 -18.46 3.72 0.17
CA GLY A 471 -18.47 4.42 -1.12
C GLY A 471 -19.39 5.64 -1.14
N PRO A 472 -19.71 6.15 -2.35
CA PRO A 472 -20.65 7.25 -2.52
C PRO A 472 -22.05 6.97 -1.99
N THR A 473 -22.76 8.02 -1.55
CA THR A 473 -24.18 7.95 -1.17
C THR A 473 -25.03 8.80 -2.12
N ARG A 474 -26.36 8.61 -2.08
CA ARG A 474 -27.31 9.41 -2.88
C ARG A 474 -27.24 10.91 -2.54
N GLU A 475 -26.92 11.26 -1.30
CA GLU A 475 -26.74 12.63 -0.84
C GLU A 475 -25.52 13.29 -1.50
N MET A 476 -24.40 12.56 -1.64
CA MET A 476 -23.21 13.07 -2.33
C MET A 476 -23.46 13.27 -3.83
N VAL A 477 -24.17 12.33 -4.48
CA VAL A 477 -24.59 12.48 -5.88
C VAL A 477 -25.50 13.70 -6.04
N ALA A 478 -26.44 13.89 -5.11
CA ALA A 478 -27.31 15.07 -5.09
C ALA A 478 -26.56 16.39 -4.87
N ALA A 479 -25.50 16.39 -4.05
CA ALA A 479 -24.61 17.53 -3.86
C ALA A 479 -23.83 17.86 -5.14
N ALA A 480 -23.30 16.84 -5.84
CA ALA A 480 -22.60 17.02 -7.10
C ALA A 480 -23.47 17.73 -8.16
N HIS A 481 -24.72 17.29 -8.32
CA HIS A 481 -25.66 17.90 -9.27
C HIS A 481 -26.02 19.33 -8.92
N ARG A 482 -26.20 19.65 -7.63
CA ARG A 482 -26.49 21.03 -7.19
C ARG A 482 -25.28 21.96 -7.32
N ALA A 483 -24.07 21.43 -7.22
CA ALA A 483 -22.83 22.16 -7.41
C ALA A 483 -22.35 22.20 -8.87
N ALA A 484 -23.15 21.70 -9.82
CA ALA A 484 -22.71 21.59 -11.22
C ALA A 484 -22.36 22.94 -11.86
N ASP A 485 -23.16 23.97 -11.57
CA ASP A 485 -22.95 25.34 -12.05
C ASP A 485 -23.51 26.36 -11.05
N LEU A 486 -23.08 26.32 -9.78
CA LEU A 486 -23.62 27.14 -8.70
C LEU A 486 -22.78 28.41 -8.43
N GLU A 487 -23.38 29.61 -8.53
CA GLU A 487 -22.71 30.88 -8.26
C GLU A 487 -22.07 30.94 -6.87
N GLY A 488 -20.73 31.04 -6.85
CA GLY A 488 -19.89 31.09 -5.65
C GLY A 488 -19.18 29.78 -5.32
N SER A 489 -19.53 28.68 -5.98
CA SER A 489 -18.87 27.37 -5.91
C SER A 489 -18.00 27.14 -7.15
N PRO A 490 -16.96 26.30 -7.08
CA PRO A 490 -16.39 25.70 -8.28
C PRO A 490 -17.46 24.87 -9.02
N LYS A 491 -17.27 24.67 -10.33
CA LYS A 491 -18.14 23.85 -11.18
C LYS A 491 -17.83 22.37 -10.99
N VAL A 492 -18.80 21.59 -10.53
CA VAL A 492 -18.64 20.16 -10.33
C VAL A 492 -19.17 19.39 -11.54
N ARG A 493 -18.40 18.42 -12.04
CA ARG A 493 -18.88 17.48 -13.05
C ARG A 493 -18.48 16.07 -12.67
N ILE A 494 -19.45 15.16 -12.60
CA ILE A 494 -19.16 13.73 -12.46
C ILE A 494 -18.54 13.21 -13.76
N GLY A 495 -17.45 12.44 -13.66
CA GLY A 495 -16.77 11.87 -14.81
C GLY A 495 -15.72 10.81 -14.47
N THR A 496 -15.01 10.37 -15.50
CA THR A 496 -13.96 9.35 -15.37
C THR A 496 -12.58 10.00 -15.12
N PRO A 497 -11.68 9.34 -14.37
CA PRO A 497 -10.29 9.77 -14.24
C PRO A 497 -9.58 10.00 -15.58
N GLY A 498 -9.81 9.11 -16.56
CA GLY A 498 -9.24 9.26 -17.89
C GLY A 498 -9.64 10.58 -18.55
N SER A 499 -10.92 10.95 -18.47
CA SER A 499 -11.41 12.23 -19.01
C SER A 499 -10.82 13.45 -18.30
N PHE A 500 -10.50 13.34 -17.00
CA PHE A 500 -9.80 14.38 -16.27
C PHE A 500 -8.38 14.55 -16.79
N PHE A 501 -7.60 13.47 -16.84
CA PHE A 501 -6.21 13.53 -17.25
C PHE A 501 -6.05 14.03 -18.69
N GLU A 502 -6.91 13.60 -19.61
CA GLU A 502 -6.91 14.11 -20.99
C GLU A 502 -7.13 15.62 -21.05
N GLN A 503 -8.08 16.14 -20.26
CA GLN A 503 -8.37 17.59 -20.21
C GLN A 503 -7.24 18.37 -19.53
N ALA A 504 -6.77 17.91 -18.36
CA ALA A 504 -5.72 18.58 -17.59
C ALA A 504 -4.40 18.62 -18.37
N GLU A 505 -4.01 17.53 -19.01
CA GLU A 505 -2.81 17.45 -19.84
C GLU A 505 -2.96 18.20 -21.17
N ALA A 506 -4.18 18.30 -21.73
CA ALA A 506 -4.45 19.15 -22.89
C ALA A 506 -4.27 20.64 -22.57
N GLU A 507 -4.69 21.08 -21.38
CA GLU A 507 -4.64 22.46 -20.93
C GLU A 507 -3.24 22.89 -20.47
N TYR A 508 -2.62 22.11 -19.58
CA TYR A 508 -1.39 22.49 -18.92
C TYR A 508 -0.15 21.87 -19.59
N LYS A 509 0.43 22.60 -20.56
CA LYS A 509 1.58 22.09 -21.36
C LYS A 509 2.96 22.33 -20.73
N ALA A 510 3.16 23.45 -20.05
CA ALA A 510 4.46 23.84 -19.49
C ALA A 510 4.54 23.45 -18.00
N LEU A 511 4.50 22.13 -17.73
CA LEU A 511 4.43 21.61 -16.36
C LEU A 511 5.77 21.78 -15.62
N PRO A 512 5.71 22.12 -14.31
CA PRO A 512 6.86 22.00 -13.43
C PRO A 512 7.29 20.54 -13.32
N VAL A 513 8.55 20.30 -12.95
CA VAL A 513 9.12 18.95 -12.83
C VAL A 513 9.52 18.70 -11.38
N TRP A 514 9.03 17.60 -10.82
CA TRP A 514 9.51 17.03 -9.56
C TRP A 514 10.44 15.87 -9.86
N VAL A 515 11.71 15.94 -9.46
CA VAL A 515 12.72 14.92 -9.76
C VAL A 515 12.96 14.05 -8.52
N GLY A 516 12.95 12.73 -8.71
CA GLY A 516 13.29 11.77 -7.67
C GLY A 516 12.08 11.33 -6.85
N GLU A 517 12.31 11.01 -5.58
CA GLU A 517 11.27 10.48 -4.68
C GLU A 517 10.27 11.55 -4.27
N MET A 518 9.00 11.18 -4.07
CA MET A 518 8.06 11.97 -3.28
C MET A 518 8.08 11.41 -1.86
N TYR A 519 9.05 11.90 -1.09
CA TYR A 519 9.27 11.48 0.30
C TYR A 519 8.11 11.99 1.18
N LEU A 520 7.40 11.06 1.84
CA LEU A 520 6.35 11.38 2.79
C LEU A 520 6.98 11.72 4.14
N GLU A 521 6.69 12.91 4.65
CA GLU A 521 7.24 13.41 5.91
C GLU A 521 6.49 12.88 7.14
N LEU A 522 5.95 11.66 7.04
CA LEU A 522 5.05 11.03 7.99
C LEU A 522 5.17 9.50 7.82
N HIS A 523 4.75 8.73 8.83
CA HIS A 523 4.69 7.26 8.79
C HIS A 523 6.05 6.56 8.61
N ARG A 524 7.13 7.17 9.08
CA ARG A 524 8.51 6.66 8.93
C ARG A 524 8.81 5.37 9.71
N GLY A 525 8.03 5.08 10.73
CA GLY A 525 8.13 3.85 11.52
C GLY A 525 7.66 2.59 10.81
N THR A 526 6.90 2.76 9.72
CA THR A 526 6.44 1.65 8.87
C THR A 526 7.58 0.85 8.23
N TYR A 527 8.77 1.42 8.13
CA TYR A 527 9.96 0.71 7.64
C TYR A 527 10.50 -0.34 8.64
N THR A 528 10.05 -0.32 9.90
CA THR A 528 10.59 -1.16 10.98
C THR A 528 9.55 -2.00 11.71
N SER A 529 8.33 -1.49 11.95
CA SER A 529 7.25 -2.23 12.63
C SER A 529 6.99 -3.60 11.99
N GLN A 530 6.59 -4.64 12.73
CA GLN A 530 6.22 -5.95 12.18
C GLN A 530 7.34 -6.61 11.33
N ALA A 531 8.51 -6.76 11.93
CA ALA A 531 9.74 -7.25 11.29
C ALA A 531 9.57 -8.61 10.61
N ARG A 532 8.78 -9.53 11.18
CA ARG A 532 8.50 -10.85 10.57
C ARG A 532 7.74 -10.74 9.25
N THR A 533 6.85 -9.75 9.11
CA THR A 533 6.15 -9.47 7.85
C THR A 533 7.15 -9.01 6.78
N LYS A 534 8.07 -8.10 7.12
CA LYS A 534 9.15 -7.63 6.22
C LYS A 534 10.08 -8.77 5.80
N GLN A 535 10.48 -9.62 6.75
CA GLN A 535 11.30 -10.81 6.50
C GLN A 535 10.60 -11.79 5.56
N GLY A 536 9.32 -12.07 5.81
CA GLY A 536 8.48 -12.91 4.95
C GLY A 536 8.39 -12.37 3.53
N ASN A 537 8.21 -11.05 3.37
CA ASN A 537 8.20 -10.39 2.07
C ASN A 537 9.52 -10.56 1.32
N ARG A 538 10.63 -10.12 1.93
CA ARG A 538 11.95 -10.18 1.28
C ARG A 538 12.33 -11.61 0.93
N ARG A 539 12.12 -12.57 1.83
CA ARG A 539 12.40 -13.99 1.57
C ARG A 539 11.56 -14.51 0.40
N SER A 540 10.28 -14.18 0.36
CA SER A 540 9.38 -14.65 -0.69
C SER A 540 9.74 -14.11 -2.07
N GLU A 541 10.11 -12.83 -2.18
CA GLU A 541 10.56 -12.24 -3.45
C GLU A 541 11.81 -12.94 -4.01
N HIS A 542 12.79 -13.24 -3.15
CA HIS A 542 14.00 -13.94 -3.57
C HIS A 542 13.74 -15.41 -3.92
N LEU A 543 12.83 -16.08 -3.19
CA LEU A 543 12.38 -17.43 -3.52
C LEU A 543 11.60 -17.48 -4.84
N LEU A 544 10.76 -16.48 -5.13
CA LEU A 544 10.02 -16.40 -6.39
C LEU A 544 10.96 -16.20 -7.57
N ARG A 545 11.93 -15.29 -7.44
CA ARG A 545 13.00 -15.12 -8.43
C ARG A 545 13.73 -16.44 -8.69
N GLU A 546 14.12 -17.12 -7.62
CA GLU A 546 14.85 -18.39 -7.70
C GLU A 546 14.00 -19.50 -8.35
N ALA A 547 12.74 -19.64 -7.94
CA ALA A 547 11.81 -20.61 -8.49
C ALA A 547 11.57 -20.38 -9.98
N GLU A 548 11.31 -19.14 -10.40
CA GLU A 548 11.11 -18.82 -11.82
C GLU A 548 12.34 -19.12 -12.66
N LEU A 549 13.53 -18.75 -12.17
CA LEU A 549 14.79 -19.04 -12.84
C LEU A 549 14.97 -20.56 -13.05
N TRP A 550 14.87 -21.35 -11.99
CA TRP A 550 15.13 -22.79 -12.09
C TRP A 550 14.02 -23.52 -12.85
N CYS A 551 12.75 -23.18 -12.63
CA CYS A 551 11.64 -23.74 -13.40
C CYS A 551 11.75 -23.40 -14.89
N ALA A 552 12.14 -22.16 -15.26
CA ALA A 552 12.34 -21.78 -16.65
C ALA A 552 13.55 -22.51 -17.25
N THR A 553 14.65 -22.61 -16.49
CA THR A 553 15.85 -23.33 -16.92
C THR A 553 15.53 -24.81 -17.15
N ALA A 554 14.80 -25.46 -16.25
CA ALA A 554 14.37 -26.85 -16.36
C ALA A 554 13.47 -27.06 -17.59
N ALA A 555 12.45 -26.22 -17.77
CA ALA A 555 11.55 -26.30 -18.92
C ALA A 555 12.25 -26.10 -20.27
N VAL A 556 13.29 -25.25 -20.31
CA VAL A 556 14.06 -25.01 -21.54
C VAL A 556 15.07 -26.12 -21.82
N ARG A 557 15.78 -26.60 -20.79
CA ARG A 557 16.87 -27.59 -20.93
C ARG A 557 16.37 -29.03 -21.02
N CYS A 558 15.36 -29.40 -20.25
CA CYS A 558 14.82 -30.76 -20.18
C CYS A 558 13.65 -30.98 -21.17
N GLY A 559 13.10 -29.91 -21.75
CA GLY A 559 12.01 -29.98 -22.73
C GLY A 559 10.77 -30.67 -22.15
N ALA A 560 10.24 -31.69 -22.84
CA ALA A 560 9.02 -32.39 -22.44
C ALA A 560 9.13 -33.14 -21.10
N GLU A 561 10.34 -33.34 -20.56
CA GLU A 561 10.57 -34.00 -19.27
C GLU A 561 10.23 -33.10 -18.08
N TYR A 562 10.08 -31.78 -18.27
CA TYR A 562 9.71 -30.84 -17.23
C TYR A 562 8.65 -29.84 -17.70
N THR A 563 7.52 -29.76 -16.99
CA THR A 563 6.45 -28.80 -17.30
C THR A 563 6.59 -27.56 -16.42
N TYR A 564 6.62 -26.37 -17.03
CA TYR A 564 6.69 -25.11 -16.29
C TYR A 564 5.42 -24.88 -15.45
N PRO A 565 5.53 -24.71 -14.12
CA PRO A 565 4.38 -24.63 -13.20
C PRO A 565 3.74 -23.23 -13.18
N ALA A 566 3.35 -22.70 -14.34
CA ALA A 566 2.87 -21.32 -14.51
C ALA A 566 1.72 -20.95 -13.57
N ALA A 567 0.70 -21.82 -13.45
CA ALA A 567 -0.48 -21.54 -12.63
C ALA A 567 -0.14 -21.42 -11.13
N GLU A 568 0.76 -22.28 -10.64
CA GLU A 568 1.17 -22.27 -9.23
C GLU A 568 2.08 -21.08 -8.92
N LEU A 569 3.05 -20.77 -9.79
CA LEU A 569 3.89 -19.58 -9.66
C LEU A 569 3.03 -18.31 -9.64
N LYS A 570 2.04 -18.21 -10.52
CA LYS A 570 1.09 -17.09 -10.56
C LYS A 570 0.29 -16.96 -9.27
N ARG A 571 -0.24 -18.07 -8.75
CA ARG A 571 -0.97 -18.11 -7.46
C ARG A 571 -0.09 -17.65 -6.30
N LEU A 572 1.17 -18.09 -6.26
CA LEU A 572 2.14 -17.71 -5.23
C LEU A 572 2.54 -16.24 -5.33
N TRP A 573 2.73 -15.71 -6.55
CA TRP A 573 2.92 -14.28 -6.79
C TRP A 573 1.74 -13.47 -6.27
N GLN A 574 0.51 -13.78 -6.70
CA GLN A 574 -0.69 -13.05 -6.26
C GLN A 574 -0.84 -13.04 -4.73
N LEU A 575 -0.49 -14.14 -4.06
CA LEU A 575 -0.48 -14.20 -2.59
C LEU A 575 0.58 -13.27 -1.99
N VAL A 576 1.80 -13.23 -2.53
CA VAL A 576 2.83 -12.28 -2.07
C VAL A 576 2.42 -10.83 -2.33
N LEU A 577 1.89 -10.53 -3.51
CA LEU A 577 1.45 -9.18 -3.89
C LEU A 577 0.32 -8.67 -3.00
N LEU A 578 -0.61 -9.54 -2.59
CA LEU A 578 -1.62 -9.19 -1.58
C LEU A 578 -0.96 -8.75 -0.27
N GLN A 579 0.04 -9.49 0.21
CA GLN A 579 0.74 -9.12 1.44
C GLN A 579 1.57 -7.83 1.32
N GLN A 580 1.76 -7.29 0.12
CA GLN A 580 2.43 -6.01 -0.15
C GLN A 580 1.50 -4.80 -0.12
N PHE A 581 0.22 -4.99 0.22
CA PHE A 581 -0.72 -3.90 0.45
C PHE A 581 -0.14 -2.86 1.44
N HIS A 582 -0.48 -1.57 1.25
CA HIS A 582 0.14 -0.47 1.98
C HIS A 582 -0.15 -0.44 3.49
N ASP A 583 -1.06 -1.26 4.02
CA ASP A 583 -1.17 -1.45 5.48
C ASP A 583 -0.63 -2.78 6.00
N ILE A 584 -0.53 -3.79 5.13
CA ILE A 584 -0.01 -5.10 5.53
C ILE A 584 1.51 -5.05 5.61
N LEU A 585 2.20 -4.72 4.52
CA LEU A 585 3.67 -4.75 4.50
C LEU A 585 4.28 -3.66 5.40
N PRO A 586 3.78 -2.41 5.39
CA PRO A 586 4.13 -1.36 6.37
C PRO A 586 3.96 -1.71 7.85
N GLY A 587 3.25 -2.78 8.19
CA GLY A 587 3.17 -3.21 9.60
C GLY A 587 2.21 -2.36 10.42
N SER A 588 1.17 -1.84 9.77
CA SER A 588 0.22 -0.85 10.27
C SER A 588 -1.18 -1.43 10.46
N ALA A 589 -1.31 -2.76 10.53
CA ALA A 589 -2.58 -3.45 10.66
C ALA A 589 -2.68 -4.23 11.98
N ILE A 590 -3.90 -4.61 12.37
CA ILE A 590 -4.14 -5.34 13.61
C ILE A 590 -3.37 -6.66 13.67
N ALA A 591 -3.15 -7.18 14.90
CA ALA A 591 -2.41 -8.42 15.13
C ALA A 591 -2.87 -9.59 14.25
N TRP A 592 -4.20 -9.75 14.06
CA TRP A 592 -4.77 -10.78 13.20
C TRP A 592 -4.20 -10.73 11.77
N VAL A 593 -4.06 -9.53 11.20
CA VAL A 593 -3.55 -9.36 9.83
C VAL A 593 -2.10 -9.85 9.70
N HIS A 594 -1.26 -9.55 10.68
CA HIS A 594 0.14 -9.99 10.67
C HIS A 594 0.29 -11.48 10.95
N GLN A 595 -0.55 -12.05 11.81
CA GLN A 595 -0.62 -13.50 11.98
C GLN A 595 -1.02 -14.20 10.67
N ASP A 596 -1.95 -13.64 9.90
CA ASP A 596 -2.35 -14.16 8.59
C ASP A 596 -1.20 -14.01 7.57
N ALA A 597 -0.53 -12.86 7.56
CA ALA A 597 0.62 -12.60 6.69
C ALA A 597 1.77 -13.59 6.93
N GLU A 598 2.14 -13.80 8.19
CA GLU A 598 3.18 -14.77 8.58
C GLU A 598 2.82 -16.20 8.12
N ARG A 599 1.56 -16.63 8.33
CA ARG A 599 1.09 -17.94 7.86
C ARG A 599 1.13 -18.05 6.33
N ASN A 600 0.73 -17.01 5.62
CA ASN A 600 0.76 -16.95 4.16
C ASN A 600 2.19 -17.02 3.63
N TYR A 601 3.11 -16.23 4.15
CA TYR A 601 4.53 -16.28 3.75
C TYR A 601 5.16 -17.64 4.05
N ALA A 602 4.83 -18.27 5.18
CA ALA A 602 5.31 -19.63 5.46
C ALA A 602 4.77 -20.66 4.45
N ALA A 603 3.51 -20.52 4.00
CA ALA A 603 2.95 -21.37 2.94
C ALA A 603 3.60 -21.11 1.57
N VAL A 604 3.84 -19.85 1.24
CA VAL A 604 4.56 -19.44 0.02
C VAL A 604 5.96 -20.05 0.00
N ALA A 605 6.72 -19.92 1.09
CA ALA A 605 8.05 -20.48 1.20
C ALA A 605 8.05 -21.99 0.97
N ARG A 606 7.13 -22.74 1.60
CA ARG A 606 7.01 -24.20 1.37
C ARG A 606 6.72 -24.55 -0.08
N GLY A 607 5.83 -23.82 -0.74
CA GLY A 607 5.49 -24.04 -2.14
C GLY A 607 6.70 -23.79 -3.06
N LEU A 608 7.39 -22.67 -2.88
CA LEU A 608 8.54 -22.30 -3.71
C LEU A 608 9.75 -23.22 -3.49
N GLU A 609 10.03 -23.61 -2.25
CA GLU A 609 11.09 -24.57 -1.93
C GLU A 609 10.85 -25.93 -2.61
N ALA A 610 9.59 -26.37 -2.70
CA ALA A 610 9.22 -27.58 -3.43
C ALA A 610 9.46 -27.43 -4.95
N LEU A 611 9.01 -26.32 -5.55
CA LEU A 611 9.21 -26.05 -6.98
C LEU A 611 10.69 -25.95 -7.35
N ILE A 612 11.50 -25.27 -6.53
CA ILE A 612 12.95 -25.15 -6.70
C ILE A 612 13.60 -26.54 -6.63
N SER A 613 13.22 -27.36 -5.65
CA SER A 613 13.77 -28.70 -5.47
C SER A 613 13.43 -29.62 -6.66
N GLU A 614 12.20 -29.55 -7.16
CA GLU A 614 11.75 -30.32 -8.33
C GLU A 614 12.50 -29.88 -9.59
N ALA A 615 12.60 -28.58 -9.84
CA ALA A 615 13.34 -28.03 -10.97
C ALA A 615 14.83 -28.39 -10.92
N ALA A 616 15.45 -28.30 -9.73
CA ALA A 616 16.85 -28.66 -9.53
C ALA A 616 17.10 -30.15 -9.76
N ALA A 617 16.22 -31.04 -9.28
CA ALA A 617 16.32 -32.47 -9.50
C ALA A 617 16.22 -32.83 -10.99
N ALA A 618 15.27 -32.20 -11.71
CA ALA A 618 15.14 -32.37 -13.16
C ALA A 618 16.38 -31.87 -13.92
N LEU A 619 16.95 -30.74 -13.49
CA LEU A 619 18.08 -30.09 -14.16
C LEU A 619 19.43 -30.79 -13.96
N LEU A 620 19.70 -31.31 -12.76
CA LEU A 620 21.00 -31.87 -12.41
C LEU A 620 21.04 -33.40 -12.58
N GLY A 621 19.87 -34.04 -12.65
CA GLY A 621 19.72 -35.49 -12.65
C GLY A 621 20.17 -36.16 -11.35
N GLU A 622 19.99 -37.47 -11.25
CA GLU A 622 20.39 -38.24 -10.06
C GLU A 622 21.91 -38.49 -10.02
N GLY A 623 22.58 -38.04 -8.95
CA GLY A 623 24.00 -38.33 -8.75
C GLY A 623 24.52 -37.90 -7.37
N ALA A 624 25.80 -38.15 -7.10
CA ALA A 624 26.43 -37.89 -5.80
C ALA A 624 27.31 -36.63 -5.75
N GLN A 625 27.57 -36.00 -6.90
CA GLN A 625 28.39 -34.80 -6.99
C GLN A 625 27.62 -33.60 -6.45
N GLU A 626 28.27 -32.79 -5.62
CA GLU A 626 27.68 -31.55 -5.10
C GLU A 626 27.83 -30.41 -6.13
N PHE A 627 26.71 -29.75 -6.41
CA PHE A 627 26.59 -28.58 -7.26
C PHE A 627 25.99 -27.42 -6.46
N LEU A 628 26.52 -26.23 -6.68
CA LEU A 628 25.96 -24.98 -6.20
C LEU A 628 24.97 -24.45 -7.25
N LEU A 629 23.73 -24.20 -6.84
CA LEU A 629 22.74 -23.44 -7.61
C LEU A 629 22.98 -21.95 -7.38
N ASN A 630 23.50 -21.24 -8.38
CA ASN A 630 23.76 -19.81 -8.28
C ASN A 630 22.63 -18.99 -8.91
N ALA A 631 21.61 -18.62 -8.13
CA ALA A 631 20.52 -17.74 -8.58
C ALA A 631 20.91 -16.24 -8.62
N ASN A 632 22.14 -15.90 -8.22
CA ASN A 632 22.65 -14.53 -8.17
C ASN A 632 22.95 -14.02 -9.60
N PRO A 633 22.70 -12.73 -9.90
CA PRO A 633 23.10 -12.11 -11.16
C PRO A 633 24.63 -11.97 -11.32
N HIS A 634 25.41 -12.28 -10.29
CA HIS A 634 26.87 -12.29 -10.31
C HIS A 634 27.42 -13.71 -10.07
N GLY A 635 28.67 -13.93 -10.47
CA GLY A 635 29.36 -15.19 -10.21
C GLY A 635 29.57 -15.43 -8.71
N ARG A 636 29.50 -16.70 -8.28
CA ARG A 636 29.65 -17.07 -6.87
C ARG A 636 30.44 -18.36 -6.72
N LEU A 637 31.51 -18.33 -5.94
CA LEU A 637 32.37 -19.50 -5.68
C LEU A 637 32.80 -20.22 -6.97
N GLY A 638 33.17 -19.46 -8.01
CA GLY A 638 33.55 -20.00 -9.32
C GLY A 638 32.41 -20.50 -10.20
N VAL A 639 31.16 -20.50 -9.71
CA VAL A 639 29.98 -20.79 -10.53
C VAL A 639 29.48 -19.51 -11.20
N PRO A 640 29.27 -19.50 -12.53
CA PRO A 640 28.72 -18.34 -13.24
C PRO A 640 27.36 -17.88 -12.71
N ALA A 641 26.98 -16.65 -13.01
CA ALA A 641 25.65 -16.13 -12.71
C ALA A 641 24.54 -17.01 -13.32
N LEU A 642 23.45 -17.20 -12.58
CA LEU A 642 22.25 -17.91 -13.04
C LEU A 642 22.48 -19.37 -13.49
N ALA A 643 23.58 -19.99 -13.04
CA ALA A 643 24.00 -21.33 -13.45
C ALA A 643 24.14 -22.28 -12.26
N ALA A 644 24.22 -23.58 -12.55
CA ALA A 644 24.54 -24.61 -11.57
C ALA A 644 25.89 -25.25 -11.89
N GLY A 645 26.81 -25.28 -10.92
CA GLY A 645 28.18 -25.74 -11.15
C GLY A 645 28.85 -26.25 -9.89
N VAL A 646 30.00 -26.90 -10.03
CA VAL A 646 30.78 -27.36 -8.87
C VAL A 646 31.41 -26.14 -8.19
N PRO A 647 31.12 -25.87 -6.91
CA PRO A 647 31.68 -24.72 -6.22
C PRO A 647 33.19 -24.89 -6.00
N VAL A 648 33.93 -23.81 -6.18
CA VAL A 648 35.35 -23.71 -5.82
C VAL A 648 35.45 -23.48 -4.32
N SER A 649 36.16 -24.38 -3.64
CA SER A 649 36.48 -24.24 -2.22
C SER A 649 37.74 -23.41 -2.02
N THR A 650 37.70 -22.42 -1.12
CA THR A 650 38.88 -21.69 -0.66
C THR A 650 39.60 -22.51 0.42
N GLN A 651 40.88 -22.83 0.21
CA GLN A 651 41.65 -23.67 1.13
C GLN A 651 42.20 -22.92 2.35
N ASP A 652 42.35 -21.60 2.27
CA ASP A 652 42.89 -20.77 3.35
C ASP A 652 41.77 -20.31 4.30
N GLY A 653 41.79 -20.83 5.53
CA GLY A 653 40.82 -20.46 6.57
C GLY A 653 41.14 -19.13 7.26
N VAL A 654 40.17 -18.61 8.02
CA VAL A 654 40.32 -17.35 8.76
C VAL A 654 41.26 -17.53 9.96
N GLN A 655 42.27 -16.65 10.05
CA GLN A 655 43.11 -16.50 11.22
C GLN A 655 42.34 -15.72 12.29
N ALA A 656 42.00 -16.39 13.39
CA ALA A 656 41.35 -15.80 14.54
C ALA A 656 42.30 -15.89 15.73
N THR A 657 42.73 -14.74 16.24
CA THR A 657 43.71 -14.65 17.34
C THR A 657 43.12 -13.84 18.50
N PRO A 658 43.26 -14.30 19.75
CA PRO A 658 42.99 -13.46 20.91
C PRO A 658 43.95 -12.26 20.94
N LEU A 659 43.43 -11.09 21.26
CA LEU A 659 44.17 -9.88 21.60
C LEU A 659 43.96 -9.61 23.09
N ASP A 660 44.89 -8.92 23.77
CA ASP A 660 44.65 -8.47 25.15
C ASP A 660 43.39 -7.61 25.19
N GLY A 661 42.29 -8.18 25.71
CA GLY A 661 40.96 -7.56 25.72
C GLY A 661 40.21 -7.61 24.38
N GLY A 662 40.29 -8.70 23.59
CA GLY A 662 39.46 -8.86 22.39
C GLY A 662 39.85 -9.99 21.43
N PHE A 663 39.41 -9.88 20.17
CA PHE A 663 39.69 -10.84 19.09
C PHE A 663 40.05 -10.13 17.78
N VAL A 664 41.01 -10.69 17.04
CA VAL A 664 41.33 -10.29 15.66
C VAL A 664 40.91 -11.40 14.72
N LEU A 665 40.08 -11.07 13.73
CA LEU A 665 39.67 -11.94 12.63
C LEU A 665 40.32 -11.45 11.34
N ASP A 666 41.07 -12.31 10.66
CA ASP A 666 41.84 -11.97 9.46
C ASP A 666 41.76 -13.09 8.42
N ASN A 667 41.30 -12.78 7.21
CA ASN A 667 41.20 -13.74 6.12
C ASN A 667 42.10 -13.38 4.92
N GLY A 668 43.04 -12.44 5.09
CA GLY A 668 43.92 -11.93 4.03
C GLY A 668 43.26 -10.96 3.04
N VAL A 669 41.94 -10.76 3.11
CA VAL A 669 41.18 -9.77 2.32
C VAL A 669 40.81 -8.58 3.20
N ILE A 670 40.19 -8.86 4.35
CA ILE A 670 39.87 -7.87 5.37
C ILE A 670 40.34 -8.35 6.75
N ARG A 671 40.60 -7.39 7.63
CA ARG A 671 40.95 -7.61 9.03
C ARG A 671 39.98 -6.86 9.94
N ALA A 672 39.28 -7.60 10.79
CA ALA A 672 38.36 -7.07 11.79
C ALA A 672 38.93 -7.23 13.20
N VAL A 673 38.81 -6.20 14.04
CA VAL A 673 39.18 -6.24 15.46
C VAL A 673 37.95 -5.97 16.31
N LEU A 674 37.68 -6.90 17.21
CA LEU A 674 36.62 -6.81 18.21
C LEU A 674 37.24 -6.66 19.59
N ASP A 675 36.69 -5.78 20.43
CA ASP A 675 37.14 -5.65 21.83
C ASP A 675 36.53 -6.73 22.74
N ASP A 676 36.78 -6.62 24.05
CA ASP A 676 36.32 -7.52 25.10
C ASP A 676 34.80 -7.47 25.33
N ASN A 677 34.16 -6.45 24.77
CA ASN A 677 32.72 -6.25 24.74
C ASN A 677 32.12 -6.63 23.38
N GLY A 678 32.92 -7.12 22.43
CA GLY A 678 32.46 -7.51 21.09
C GLY A 678 32.08 -6.34 20.18
N LEU A 679 32.56 -5.13 20.46
CA LEU A 679 32.39 -3.94 19.62
C LEU A 679 33.47 -3.91 18.53
N LEU A 680 33.11 -3.45 17.33
CA LEU A 680 34.01 -3.43 16.17
C LEU A 680 34.89 -2.18 16.18
N THR A 681 36.12 -2.31 16.65
CA THR A 681 37.05 -1.18 16.81
C THR A 681 37.93 -0.93 15.59
N SER A 682 38.06 -1.91 14.69
CA SER A 682 38.78 -1.78 13.41
C SER A 682 38.21 -2.73 12.38
N LEU A 683 38.07 -2.24 11.14
CA LEU A 683 37.71 -3.00 9.95
C LEU A 683 38.54 -2.46 8.78
N ARG A 684 39.66 -3.13 8.52
CA ARG A 684 40.63 -2.73 7.49
C ARG A 684 40.50 -3.62 6.26
N ASP A 685 40.49 -3.00 5.09
CA ASP A 685 40.67 -3.67 3.80
C ASP A 685 42.16 -3.70 3.42
N TYR A 686 42.68 -4.86 3.04
CA TYR A 686 44.09 -5.00 2.66
C TYR A 686 44.41 -4.41 1.30
N GLY A 687 43.46 -4.39 0.35
CA GLY A 687 43.68 -3.87 -0.99
C GLY A 687 44.00 -2.37 -1.00
N THR A 688 43.27 -1.61 -0.19
CA THR A 688 43.42 -0.16 -0.02
C THR A 688 44.29 0.21 1.18
N GLY A 689 44.40 -0.66 2.18
CA GLY A 689 45.05 -0.37 3.46
C GLY A 689 44.30 0.64 4.34
N ARG A 690 43.07 1.04 3.97
CA ARG A 690 42.26 1.99 4.74
C ARG A 690 41.53 1.33 5.89
N GLU A 691 41.40 2.08 6.97
CA GLU A 691 40.52 1.78 8.10
C GLU A 691 39.11 2.30 7.81
N ALA A 692 38.08 1.48 8.04
CA ALA A 692 36.69 1.88 7.85
C ALA A 692 36.10 2.53 9.11
N ILE A 693 36.52 2.13 10.32
CA ILE A 693 35.96 2.63 11.58
C ILE A 693 36.62 3.94 11.99
N ALA A 694 35.82 4.95 12.35
CA ALA A 694 36.33 6.24 12.79
C ALA A 694 37.28 6.13 13.99
N PRO A 695 38.37 6.92 14.05
CA PRO A 695 39.30 6.90 15.18
C PRO A 695 38.61 7.09 16.53
N GLY A 696 38.89 6.21 17.48
CA GLY A 696 38.31 6.25 18.84
C GLY A 696 36.81 5.92 18.91
N GLN A 697 36.22 5.44 17.82
CA GLN A 697 34.83 4.98 17.74
C GLN A 697 34.78 3.48 17.52
N PHE A 698 33.57 2.90 17.53
CA PHE A 698 33.34 1.49 17.28
C PHE A 698 32.04 1.26 16.50
N GLY A 699 32.07 0.31 15.57
CA GLY A 699 30.88 -0.24 14.91
C GLY A 699 30.29 -1.43 15.68
N ASN A 700 29.34 -2.12 15.05
CA ASN A 700 28.52 -3.14 15.74
C ASN A 700 27.86 -2.57 17.02
N HIS A 701 27.43 -1.31 16.95
CA HIS A 701 26.93 -0.57 18.10
C HIS A 701 25.41 -0.67 18.20
N LEU A 702 24.91 -1.39 19.20
CA LEU A 702 23.47 -1.44 19.46
C LEU A 702 23.03 -0.24 20.33
N GLU A 703 21.97 0.43 19.90
CA GLU A 703 21.37 1.57 20.58
C GLU A 703 19.88 1.31 20.82
N LEU A 704 19.44 1.49 22.07
CA LEU A 704 18.04 1.40 22.44
C LEU A 704 17.45 2.80 22.61
N HIS A 705 16.51 3.15 21.75
CA HIS A 705 15.83 4.43 21.77
C HIS A 705 14.48 4.32 22.49
N ARG A 706 14.06 5.41 23.13
CA ARG A 706 12.64 5.58 23.49
C ARG A 706 11.86 5.96 22.24
N ASP A 707 10.77 5.25 22.02
CA ASP A 707 9.92 5.40 20.85
C ASP A 707 8.46 5.57 21.30
N THR A 708 8.05 6.83 21.38
CA THR A 708 6.71 7.26 21.78
C THR A 708 6.33 8.42 20.88
N PRO A 709 5.86 8.16 19.64
CA PRO A 709 5.52 9.22 18.69
C PRO A 709 4.33 10.05 19.18
N ASN A 710 4.08 11.19 18.51
CA ASN A 710 2.98 12.08 18.86
C ASN A 710 1.61 11.41 18.67
N GLU A 711 1.42 10.74 17.53
CA GLU A 711 0.21 10.02 17.13
C GLU A 711 0.61 8.76 16.32
N TRP A 712 -0.32 7.82 16.09
CA TRP A 712 -0.15 6.60 15.28
C TRP A 712 1.12 5.77 15.56
N ASP A 713 1.09 5.02 16.67
CA ASP A 713 2.26 4.30 17.20
C ASP A 713 3.01 3.47 16.15
N ALA A 714 2.39 2.46 15.51
CA ALA A 714 3.09 1.62 14.51
C ALA A 714 3.55 2.39 13.25
N TRP A 715 2.94 3.53 12.92
CA TRP A 715 3.25 4.29 11.72
C TRP A 715 4.41 5.25 11.93
N ASP A 716 4.37 6.07 12.98
CA ASP A 716 5.22 7.27 13.06
C ASP A 716 6.46 7.05 13.91
N ILE A 717 7.62 7.52 13.42
CA ILE A 717 8.79 7.81 14.25
C ILE A 717 9.02 9.32 14.12
N ASP A 718 9.06 10.01 15.25
CA ASP A 718 9.35 11.45 15.33
C ASP A 718 10.81 11.72 15.69
N GLU A 719 11.40 12.79 15.16
CA GLU A 719 12.84 13.11 15.29
C GLU A 719 13.36 13.10 16.74
N PHE A 720 12.52 13.43 17.71
CA PHE A 720 12.92 13.48 19.12
C PHE A 720 13.30 12.12 19.73
N TYR A 721 13.05 10.98 19.05
CA TYR A 721 13.55 9.66 19.47
C TYR A 721 15.08 9.67 19.68
N ARG A 722 15.79 10.49 18.90
CA ARG A 722 17.25 10.68 18.96
C ARG A 722 17.74 11.31 20.26
N ARG A 723 16.86 11.92 21.06
CA ARG A 723 17.20 12.62 22.31
C ARG A 723 17.31 11.69 23.52
N ASN A 724 16.78 10.47 23.42
CA ASN A 724 16.75 9.49 24.50
C ASN A 724 17.32 8.17 24.01
N VAL A 725 18.63 8.00 24.16
CA VAL A 725 19.38 6.84 23.64
C VAL A 725 20.12 6.15 24.79
N THR A 726 19.93 4.85 24.92
CA THR A 726 20.74 3.98 25.77
C THR A 726 21.71 3.20 24.90
N SER A 727 23.01 3.45 25.07
CA SER A 727 24.08 2.71 24.41
C SER A 727 24.22 1.32 25.03
N LEU A 728 24.21 0.25 24.22
CA LEU A 728 24.31 -1.14 24.67
C LEU A 728 25.72 -1.71 24.43
N THR A 729 26.71 -1.18 25.15
CA THR A 729 28.13 -1.56 25.00
C THR A 729 28.54 -2.76 25.81
N ASP A 730 27.92 -3.00 26.96
CA ASP A 730 28.39 -4.03 27.89
C ASP A 730 27.98 -5.41 27.40
N ALA A 731 28.93 -6.34 27.35
CA ALA A 731 28.66 -7.75 27.04
C ALA A 731 28.55 -8.57 28.33
N ALA A 732 27.58 -9.48 28.37
CA ALA A 732 27.51 -10.50 29.41
C ALA A 732 28.53 -11.62 29.16
N GLU A 733 28.75 -11.96 27.88
CA GLU A 733 29.70 -12.98 27.45
C GLU A 733 30.18 -12.69 26.02
N VAL A 734 31.48 -12.90 25.77
CA VAL A 734 32.07 -12.87 24.43
C VAL A 734 32.90 -14.13 24.22
N THR A 735 32.57 -14.92 23.20
CA THR A 735 33.27 -16.17 22.88
C THR A 735 33.67 -16.23 21.42
N LEU A 736 34.83 -16.85 21.15
CA LEU A 736 35.27 -17.16 19.79
C LEU A 736 34.94 -18.62 19.45
N GLN A 737 34.27 -18.81 18.32
CA GLN A 737 33.91 -20.10 17.75
C GLN A 737 34.53 -20.24 16.35
N ARG A 738 34.77 -21.49 15.93
CA ARG A 738 35.21 -21.83 14.57
C ARG A 738 34.17 -22.74 13.92
N HIS A 739 33.76 -22.37 12.71
CA HIS A 739 32.79 -23.12 11.91
C HIS A 739 33.41 -23.42 10.54
N GLY A 740 34.04 -24.59 10.42
CA GLY A 740 34.83 -24.91 9.23
C GLY A 740 36.00 -23.95 9.05
N GLY A 741 36.06 -23.27 7.90
CA GLY A 741 37.06 -22.25 7.58
C GLY A 741 36.78 -20.87 8.19
N ASP A 742 35.58 -20.65 8.73
CA ASP A 742 35.11 -19.34 9.19
C ASP A 742 35.40 -19.13 10.68
N ALA A 743 35.53 -17.86 11.08
CA ALA A 743 35.67 -17.46 12.47
C ALA A 743 34.46 -16.62 12.89
N VAL A 744 33.89 -16.97 14.06
CA VAL A 744 32.67 -16.36 14.58
C VAL A 744 32.90 -15.90 16.01
N VAL A 745 32.73 -14.61 16.27
CA VAL A 745 32.68 -14.08 17.64
C VAL A 745 31.22 -13.94 18.04
N VAL A 746 30.84 -14.61 19.14
CA VAL A 746 29.49 -14.60 19.69
C VAL A 746 29.46 -13.69 20.90
N VAL A 747 28.59 -12.69 20.87
CA VAL A 747 28.43 -11.67 21.90
C VAL A 747 27.02 -11.79 22.47
N GLU A 748 26.92 -11.98 23.79
CA GLU A 748 25.64 -11.97 24.49
C GLU A 748 25.46 -10.67 25.26
N ARG A 749 24.28 -10.05 25.14
CA ARG A 749 23.90 -8.81 25.83
C ARG A 749 22.53 -8.95 26.46
N LEU A 750 22.32 -8.18 27.52
CA LEU A 750 21.02 -8.03 28.17
C LEU A 750 20.61 -6.56 28.10
N THR A 751 19.36 -6.29 27.72
CA THR A 751 18.81 -4.94 27.69
C THR A 751 17.35 -4.98 28.14
N GLY A 752 17.01 -4.25 29.20
CA GLY A 752 15.67 -4.32 29.78
C GLY A 752 15.27 -5.74 30.14
N SER A 753 14.22 -6.24 29.48
CA SER A 753 13.73 -7.62 29.62
C SER A 753 14.14 -8.53 28.45
N SER A 754 14.95 -8.01 27.53
CA SER A 754 15.31 -8.64 26.27
C SER A 754 16.73 -9.21 26.30
N ARG A 755 16.93 -10.37 25.66
CA ARG A 755 18.24 -10.99 25.46
C ARG A 755 18.65 -10.84 24.00
N ILE A 756 19.89 -10.44 23.77
CA ILE A 756 20.46 -10.26 22.44
C ILE A 756 21.70 -11.14 22.30
N THR A 757 21.79 -11.88 21.20
CA THR A 757 22.97 -12.64 20.80
C THR A 757 23.42 -12.20 19.41
N GLN A 758 24.59 -11.57 19.32
CA GLN A 758 25.20 -11.20 18.03
C GLN A 758 26.26 -12.24 17.65
N ARG A 759 26.22 -12.72 16.41
CA ARG A 759 27.24 -13.59 15.82
C ARG A 759 27.95 -12.82 14.71
N ILE A 760 29.21 -12.46 14.96
CA ILE A 760 30.04 -11.67 14.07
C ILE A 760 30.97 -12.63 13.33
N THR A 761 30.69 -12.84 12.05
CA THR A 761 31.31 -13.87 11.22
C THR A 761 32.21 -13.25 10.17
N LEU A 762 33.49 -13.64 10.17
CA LEU A 762 34.37 -13.45 9.02
C LEU A 762 34.53 -14.79 8.31
N GLY A 763 34.14 -14.84 7.04
CA GLY A 763 34.26 -16.02 6.20
C GLY A 763 35.58 -16.08 5.44
N ALA A 764 36.03 -17.30 5.11
CA ALA A 764 37.22 -17.49 4.27
C ALA A 764 37.06 -16.78 2.90
N GLY A 765 38.04 -15.95 2.53
CA GLY A 765 38.02 -15.16 1.29
C GLY A 765 36.88 -14.13 1.15
N SER A 766 36.06 -13.93 2.20
CA SER A 766 34.95 -12.97 2.17
C SER A 766 35.46 -11.52 2.21
N PRO A 767 35.01 -10.63 1.32
CA PRO A 767 35.33 -9.20 1.40
C PRO A 767 34.46 -8.45 2.42
N SER A 768 33.49 -9.11 3.05
CA SER A 768 32.54 -8.52 4.00
C SER A 768 32.54 -9.25 5.35
N LEU A 769 32.27 -8.48 6.40
CA LEU A 769 32.02 -8.97 7.76
C LEU A 769 30.52 -9.14 7.96
N GLY A 770 30.07 -10.36 8.29
CA GLY A 770 28.66 -10.65 8.57
C GLY A 770 28.33 -10.51 10.05
N ILE A 771 27.15 -9.98 10.37
CA ILE A 771 26.64 -9.80 11.74
C ILE A 771 25.20 -10.32 11.76
N SER A 772 24.98 -11.42 12.47
CA SER A 772 23.63 -11.95 12.73
C SER A 772 23.20 -11.58 14.14
N THR A 773 22.15 -10.76 14.27
CA THR A 773 21.61 -10.28 15.55
C THR A 773 20.32 -11.03 15.87
N GLU A 774 20.41 -11.95 16.82
CA GLU A 774 19.27 -12.67 17.37
C GLU A 774 18.76 -11.96 18.62
N VAL A 775 17.46 -11.66 18.67
CA VAL A 775 16.84 -10.92 19.79
C VAL A 775 15.60 -11.67 20.27
N ASP A 776 15.53 -11.96 21.56
CA ASP A 776 14.25 -12.25 22.23
C ASP A 776 13.69 -10.92 22.75
N TRP A 777 12.84 -10.30 21.92
CA TRP A 777 12.36 -8.94 22.09
C TRP A 777 11.15 -8.87 23.00
N GLN A 778 11.31 -8.23 24.16
CA GLN A 778 10.29 -8.13 25.20
C GLN A 778 10.02 -6.68 25.62
N GLU A 779 10.63 -5.71 24.94
CA GLU A 779 10.45 -4.29 25.21
C GLU A 779 9.08 -3.76 24.75
N ARG A 780 8.78 -2.52 25.13
CA ARG A 780 7.58 -1.76 24.76
C ARG A 780 7.95 -0.31 24.54
N GLU A 781 7.44 0.33 23.49
CA GLU A 781 7.72 1.73 23.14
C GLU A 781 9.23 1.98 23.02
N LYS A 782 9.92 1.03 22.38
CA LYS A 782 11.35 1.05 22.10
C LYS A 782 11.63 0.81 20.63
N LEU A 783 12.74 1.39 20.18
CA LEU A 783 13.34 1.17 18.87
C LEU A 783 14.80 0.73 19.07
N LEU A 784 15.17 -0.44 18.57
CA LEU A 784 16.53 -0.96 18.57
C LEU A 784 17.21 -0.60 17.25
N LYS A 785 18.38 0.05 17.30
CA LYS A 785 19.20 0.37 16.14
C LYS A 785 20.59 -0.26 16.20
N LEU A 786 21.19 -0.51 15.04
CA LEU A 786 22.58 -0.97 14.88
C LEU A 786 23.39 0.06 14.09
N GLY A 787 24.45 0.60 14.67
CA GLY A 787 25.24 1.70 14.13
C GLY A 787 26.68 1.37 13.75
N PHE A 788 27.16 2.11 12.75
CA PHE A 788 28.53 2.06 12.21
C PHE A 788 29.07 3.49 11.98
N PRO A 789 29.91 4.03 12.88
CA PRO A 789 30.61 5.29 12.68
C PRO A 789 31.85 5.07 11.79
N LEU A 790 31.79 5.58 10.56
CA LEU A 790 32.77 5.32 9.51
C LEU A 790 33.74 6.50 9.31
N ASP A 791 35.02 6.21 9.08
CA ASP A 791 36.09 7.19 8.83
C ASP A 791 36.09 7.70 7.37
N LEU A 792 34.99 8.35 6.98
CA LEU A 792 34.88 8.97 5.67
C LEU A 792 34.00 10.22 5.72
N ARG A 793 34.22 11.12 4.77
CA ARG A 793 33.42 12.33 4.58
C ARG A 793 32.45 12.15 3.41
N ALA A 794 31.31 11.51 3.68
CA ALA A 794 30.23 11.45 2.71
C ALA A 794 29.40 12.74 2.69
N ASP A 795 29.25 13.35 1.52
CA ASP A 795 28.30 14.45 1.27
C ASP A 795 26.86 13.93 1.05
N ARG A 796 26.74 12.67 0.61
CA ARG A 796 25.49 11.95 0.35
C ARG A 796 25.63 10.45 0.61
N SER A 797 24.51 9.76 0.85
CA SER A 797 24.40 8.31 0.84
C SER A 797 23.67 7.84 -0.42
N ALA A 798 24.12 6.73 -1.01
CA ALA A 798 23.35 5.98 -2.02
C ALA A 798 22.57 4.86 -1.33
N ALA A 799 21.25 4.82 -1.50
CA ALA A 799 20.40 3.76 -0.98
C ALA A 799 19.73 3.02 -2.12
N GLU A 800 19.75 1.69 -2.09
CA GLU A 800 19.08 0.87 -3.09
C GLU A 800 17.56 1.15 -3.08
N THR A 801 17.00 1.24 -4.28
CA THR A 801 15.56 1.25 -4.55
C THR A 801 15.26 0.31 -5.74
N GLN A 802 14.02 0.23 -6.20
CA GLN A 802 13.68 -0.60 -7.35
C GLN A 802 14.51 -0.22 -8.59
N PHE A 803 15.18 -1.20 -9.21
CA PHE A 803 15.98 -1.03 -10.44
C PHE A 803 17.06 0.08 -10.38
N GLY A 804 17.62 0.38 -9.21
CA GLY A 804 18.67 1.39 -9.09
C GLY A 804 18.91 1.85 -7.66
N HIS A 805 19.35 3.09 -7.50
CA HIS A 805 19.59 3.70 -6.20
C HIS A 805 19.29 5.20 -6.22
N VAL A 806 19.03 5.77 -5.05
CA VAL A 806 18.81 7.20 -4.84
C VAL A 806 19.92 7.80 -3.98
N PHE A 807 20.36 9.01 -4.33
CA PHE A 807 21.27 9.79 -3.50
C PHE A 807 20.49 10.68 -2.54
N ARG A 808 20.82 10.63 -1.26
CA ARG A 808 20.28 11.53 -0.22
C ARG A 808 21.42 12.28 0.47
N PRO A 809 21.33 13.60 0.66
CA PRO A 809 22.38 14.35 1.34
C PRO A 809 22.52 13.91 2.80
N THR A 810 23.74 13.95 3.34
CA THR A 810 24.02 13.63 4.75
C THR A 810 23.89 14.84 5.69
N HIS A 811 23.63 16.02 5.13
CA HIS A 811 23.45 17.28 5.85
C HIS A 811 21.96 17.69 5.86
N VAL A 812 21.62 18.66 6.71
CA VAL A 812 20.23 19.08 7.01
C VAL A 812 20.05 20.60 6.85
N ASN A 813 20.49 21.16 5.74
CA ASN A 813 20.47 22.62 5.50
C ASN A 813 19.07 23.15 5.20
N THR A 814 18.21 22.34 4.58
CA THR A 814 16.81 22.69 4.28
C THR A 814 15.83 21.85 5.08
N SER A 815 14.58 22.33 5.20
CA SER A 815 13.50 21.56 5.84
C SER A 815 13.25 20.22 5.13
N TRP A 816 13.42 20.15 3.81
CA TRP A 816 13.28 18.91 3.01
C TRP A 816 14.39 17.90 3.28
N GLU A 817 15.57 18.35 3.70
CA GLU A 817 16.69 17.50 4.10
C GLU A 817 16.53 17.07 5.55
N ALA A 818 16.18 18.00 6.45
CA ALA A 818 15.89 17.72 7.85
C ALA A 818 14.77 16.68 8.03
N ALA A 819 13.76 16.69 7.15
CA ALA A 819 12.67 15.71 7.18
C ALA A 819 13.11 14.26 6.91
N LYS A 820 14.28 14.03 6.29
CA LYS A 820 14.81 12.70 5.92
C LYS A 820 15.67 12.08 7.02
N PHE A 821 15.23 12.18 8.27
CA PHE A 821 15.95 11.65 9.43
C PHE A 821 15.77 10.13 9.60
N GLU A 822 14.81 9.53 8.90
CA GLU A 822 14.60 8.08 8.76
C GLU A 822 14.24 7.83 7.28
N ILE A 823 14.96 6.94 6.61
CA ILE A 823 14.84 6.71 5.17
C ILE A 823 14.69 5.22 4.88
N CYS A 824 14.00 4.90 3.77
CA CYS A 824 13.99 3.55 3.23
C CYS A 824 15.26 3.29 2.40
N ALA A 825 15.91 2.16 2.64
CA ALA A 825 16.88 1.53 1.74
C ALA A 825 16.52 0.04 1.62
N HIS A 826 16.64 -0.54 0.41
CA HIS A 826 16.32 -1.95 0.19
C HIS A 826 17.41 -2.87 0.77
N ARG A 827 18.22 -3.52 -0.07
CA ARG A 827 19.18 -4.53 0.37
C ARG A 827 20.48 -3.92 0.81
N TRP A 828 20.79 -2.68 0.41
CA TRP A 828 22.03 -2.01 0.76
C TRP A 828 21.92 -0.49 0.84
N ILE A 829 22.82 0.08 1.64
CA ILE A 829 23.15 1.50 1.67
C ILE A 829 24.68 1.65 1.54
N HIS A 830 25.10 2.69 0.83
CA HIS A 830 26.50 2.99 0.54
C HIS A 830 26.81 4.46 0.88
N VAL A 831 27.95 4.67 1.53
CA VAL A 831 28.50 6.00 1.81
C VAL A 831 29.94 6.04 1.36
N ALA A 832 30.34 7.15 0.73
CA ALA A 832 31.67 7.25 0.15
C ALA A 832 32.18 8.70 0.08
N GLU A 833 33.50 8.79 -0.07
CA GLU A 833 34.23 9.96 -0.53
C GLU A 833 35.07 9.57 -1.76
N PRO A 834 35.68 10.52 -2.50
CA PRO A 834 36.52 10.16 -3.63
C PRO A 834 37.62 9.15 -3.26
N GLY A 835 37.57 7.97 -3.88
CA GLY A 835 38.56 6.90 -3.71
C GLY A 835 38.34 5.93 -2.55
N TYR A 836 37.30 6.08 -1.72
CA TYR A 836 36.96 5.10 -0.67
C TYR A 836 35.47 5.13 -0.32
N GLY A 837 34.88 3.95 -0.12
CA GLY A 837 33.48 3.81 0.29
C GLY A 837 33.24 2.56 1.11
N VAL A 838 32.09 2.51 1.77
CA VAL A 838 31.65 1.38 2.58
C VAL A 838 30.22 1.06 2.20
N ALA A 839 29.95 -0.21 1.91
CA ALA A 839 28.61 -0.73 1.68
C ALA A 839 28.13 -1.50 2.91
N ILE A 840 26.88 -1.28 3.30
CA ILE A 840 26.21 -2.05 4.33
C ILE A 840 24.98 -2.70 3.70
N ALA A 841 25.00 -4.02 3.60
CA ALA A 841 23.91 -4.82 3.08
C ALA A 841 23.11 -5.47 4.22
N ASN A 842 21.84 -5.80 3.98
CA ASN A 842 20.95 -6.41 4.96
C ASN A 842 20.01 -7.43 4.30
N ALA A 843 19.42 -8.31 5.13
CA ALA A 843 18.47 -9.33 4.67
C ALA A 843 16.99 -8.95 4.79
N SER A 844 16.63 -7.92 5.56
CA SER A 844 15.21 -7.60 5.84
C SER A 844 14.94 -6.25 6.54
N THR A 845 15.95 -5.39 6.67
CA THR A 845 15.84 -4.11 7.37
C THR A 845 15.71 -2.98 6.36
N TYR A 846 14.59 -2.26 6.38
CA TYR A 846 14.34 -1.18 5.42
C TYR A 846 14.62 0.22 6.00
N GLY A 847 14.39 0.42 7.30
CA GLY A 847 14.58 1.71 7.97
C GLY A 847 16.05 2.00 8.29
N HIS A 848 16.52 3.18 7.91
CA HIS A 848 17.90 3.63 8.12
C HIS A 848 17.97 5.12 8.51
N ASP A 849 19.03 5.51 9.22
CA ASP A 849 19.44 6.90 9.31
C ASP A 849 20.93 7.08 8.97
N VAL A 850 21.27 8.22 8.39
CA VAL A 850 22.65 8.62 8.09
C VAL A 850 22.90 9.99 8.68
N ALA A 851 23.94 10.10 9.49
CA ALA A 851 24.36 11.33 10.13
C ALA A 851 25.84 11.62 9.88
N ARG A 852 26.22 12.88 10.02
CA ARG A 852 27.60 13.34 9.87
C ARG A 852 28.02 14.16 11.08
N SER A 853 29.23 13.93 11.58
CA SER A 853 29.86 14.73 12.62
C SER A 853 31.29 15.13 12.23
N VAL A 854 31.76 16.25 12.77
CA VAL A 854 33.14 16.72 12.62
C VAL A 854 33.86 16.41 13.93
N ARG A 855 35.02 15.78 13.84
CA ARG A 855 35.87 15.42 14.97
C ARG A 855 36.74 16.61 15.39
N ASP A 856 37.24 16.57 16.62
CA ASP A 856 38.14 17.61 17.17
C ASP A 856 39.45 17.75 16.37
N ASP A 857 39.89 16.68 15.69
CA ASP A 857 41.06 16.67 14.79
C ASP A 857 40.78 17.26 13.39
N GLY A 858 39.56 17.74 13.14
CA GLY A 858 39.10 18.24 11.84
C GLY A 858 38.67 17.15 10.86
N GLY A 859 38.80 15.88 11.22
CA GLY A 859 38.27 14.75 10.47
C GLY A 859 36.75 14.71 10.48
N THR A 860 36.15 13.87 9.62
CA THR A 860 34.71 13.68 9.55
C THR A 860 34.37 12.22 9.81
N THR A 861 33.32 11.99 10.60
CA THR A 861 32.70 10.67 10.76
C THR A 861 31.33 10.68 10.11
N THR A 862 31.08 9.73 9.21
CA THR A 862 29.74 9.44 8.68
C THR A 862 29.20 8.21 9.42
N THR A 863 28.11 8.38 10.15
CA THR A 863 27.46 7.29 10.88
C THR A 863 26.26 6.79 10.10
N VAL A 864 26.23 5.49 9.81
CA VAL A 864 25.07 4.80 9.23
C VAL A 864 24.45 3.92 10.30
N ARG A 865 23.13 3.97 10.45
CA ARG A 865 22.38 3.12 11.39
C ARG A 865 21.22 2.42 10.70
N LEU A 866 20.98 1.18 11.10
CA LEU A 866 19.85 0.36 10.68
C LEU A 866 18.85 0.28 11.82
N SER A 867 17.56 0.51 11.52
CA SER A 867 16.45 0.37 12.47
C SER A 867 15.98 -1.09 12.50
N LEU A 868 16.41 -1.83 13.52
CA LEU A 868 16.26 -3.29 13.59
C LEU A 868 14.86 -3.73 14.03
N LEU A 869 14.42 -3.30 15.22
CA LEU A 869 13.17 -3.75 15.83
C LEU A 869 12.46 -2.60 16.52
N ARG A 870 11.13 -2.64 16.50
CA ARG A 870 10.26 -1.66 17.15
C ARG A 870 9.31 -2.36 18.12
N ALA A 871 8.67 -1.63 19.01
CA ALA A 871 7.71 -2.19 19.97
C ALA A 871 6.47 -1.28 20.16
N ALA A 872 5.82 -0.96 19.04
CA ALA A 872 4.56 -0.20 19.05
C ALA A 872 3.44 -0.98 19.77
N LYS A 873 2.41 -0.26 20.25
CA LYS A 873 1.26 -0.80 20.99
C LYS A 873 -0.07 -0.70 20.24
N PHE A 874 -0.14 0.08 19.17
CA PHE A 874 -1.32 0.18 18.31
C PHE A 874 -0.87 0.08 16.85
N PRO A 875 -1.58 -0.69 16.01
CA PRO A 875 -2.85 -1.39 16.28
C PRO A 875 -2.67 -2.80 16.88
N ASP A 876 -1.44 -3.29 17.00
CA ASP A 876 -1.09 -4.55 17.65
C ASP A 876 -0.38 -4.28 18.99
N PRO A 877 -1.03 -4.52 20.14
CA PRO A 877 -0.43 -4.33 21.47
C PRO A 877 0.77 -5.24 21.79
N GLN A 878 0.98 -6.30 21.01
CA GLN A 878 2.10 -7.24 21.14
C GLN A 878 3.03 -7.22 19.93
N ALA A 879 3.00 -6.16 19.11
CA ALA A 879 3.81 -6.04 17.90
C ALA A 879 5.28 -6.39 18.16
N ASP A 880 5.83 -7.25 17.30
CA ASP A 880 7.22 -7.72 17.33
C ASP A 880 7.68 -8.40 18.62
N ARG A 881 6.81 -8.77 19.56
CA ARG A 881 7.29 -9.53 20.73
C ARG A 881 7.77 -10.93 20.34
N GLY A 882 8.81 -11.38 21.04
CA GLY A 882 9.43 -12.70 20.87
C GLY A 882 10.68 -12.68 20.00
N ARG A 883 11.01 -13.83 19.41
CA ARG A 883 12.30 -14.05 18.76
C ARG A 883 12.36 -13.45 17.34
N HIS A 884 13.48 -12.81 17.03
CA HIS A 884 13.86 -12.29 15.72
C HIS A 884 15.31 -12.58 15.39
N VAL A 885 15.64 -12.64 14.11
CA VAL A 885 17.01 -12.74 13.59
C VAL A 885 17.18 -11.69 12.49
N LEU A 886 18.16 -10.81 12.62
CA LEU A 886 18.43 -9.73 11.65
C LEU A 886 19.88 -9.81 11.20
N ASP A 887 20.09 -9.99 9.90
CA ASP A 887 21.42 -10.20 9.31
C ASP A 887 21.87 -8.97 8.52
N VAL A 888 23.11 -8.56 8.76
CA VAL A 888 23.78 -7.40 8.18
C VAL A 888 25.19 -7.76 7.73
N TRP A 889 25.66 -7.19 6.62
CA TRP A 889 27.01 -7.36 6.11
C TRP A 889 27.65 -6.01 5.87
N VAL A 890 28.90 -5.83 6.32
CA VAL A 890 29.67 -4.60 6.14
C VAL A 890 30.87 -4.88 5.25
N ARG A 891 30.92 -4.21 4.09
CA ARG A 891 32.00 -4.35 3.10
C ARG A 891 32.81 -3.04 3.02
N PRO A 892 34.03 -2.98 3.58
CA PRO A 892 34.92 -1.84 3.40
C PRO A 892 35.44 -1.76 1.96
N ALA A 893 35.94 -0.60 1.55
CA ALA A 893 36.48 -0.36 0.20
C ALA A 893 35.51 -0.74 -0.94
N ALA A 894 34.20 -0.55 -0.73
CA ALA A 894 33.17 -0.85 -1.72
C ALA A 894 32.80 0.38 -2.55
N GLY A 895 32.67 0.21 -3.87
CA GLY A 895 31.91 1.09 -4.74
C GLY A 895 30.44 0.65 -4.83
N ILE A 896 29.69 1.31 -5.71
CA ILE A 896 28.27 0.99 -5.92
C ILE A 896 28.10 -0.41 -6.54
N ALA A 897 28.99 -0.81 -7.46
CA ALA A 897 28.93 -2.15 -8.06
C ALA A 897 29.08 -3.26 -7.01
N GLU A 898 30.01 -3.09 -6.07
CA GLU A 898 30.20 -3.99 -4.95
C GLU A 898 29.04 -3.97 -3.97
N ALA A 899 28.38 -2.82 -3.77
CA ALA A 899 27.18 -2.72 -2.95
C ALA A 899 25.99 -3.48 -3.56
N VAL A 900 25.79 -3.36 -4.87
CA VAL A 900 24.78 -4.13 -5.64
C VAL A 900 25.05 -5.63 -5.52
N GLU A 901 26.30 -6.06 -5.77
CA GLU A 901 26.72 -7.45 -5.63
C GLU A 901 26.43 -7.99 -4.21
N GLU A 902 26.83 -7.25 -3.17
CA GLU A 902 26.64 -7.65 -1.78
C GLU A 902 25.16 -7.74 -1.42
N GLY A 903 24.32 -6.81 -1.91
CA GLY A 903 22.87 -6.83 -1.72
C GLY A 903 22.23 -8.11 -2.25
N TYR A 904 22.55 -8.53 -3.48
CA TYR A 904 22.08 -9.82 -4.02
C TYR A 904 22.69 -11.01 -3.26
N ARG A 905 23.99 -10.96 -2.92
CA ARG A 905 24.69 -12.05 -2.23
C ARG A 905 24.11 -12.33 -0.84
N ALA A 906 23.73 -11.29 -0.12
CA ALA A 906 23.10 -11.34 1.19
C ALA A 906 21.72 -12.01 1.14
N ASN A 907 20.95 -11.77 0.08
CA ASN A 907 19.55 -12.18 0.01
C ASN A 907 19.29 -13.45 -0.83
N LEU A 908 20.18 -13.81 -1.74
CA LEU A 908 20.14 -15.07 -2.51
C LEU A 908 21.13 -16.07 -1.91
N VAL A 909 20.77 -16.67 -0.78
CA VAL A 909 21.60 -17.65 -0.05
C VAL A 909 21.91 -18.85 -0.97
N PRO A 910 23.17 -19.32 -1.04
CA PRO A 910 23.57 -20.36 -1.97
C PRO A 910 22.96 -21.71 -1.57
N ARG A 911 22.54 -22.52 -2.55
CA ARG A 911 22.04 -23.88 -2.31
C ARG A 911 23.00 -24.90 -2.89
N THR A 912 23.35 -25.91 -2.08
CA THR A 912 24.10 -27.07 -2.56
C THR A 912 23.15 -28.24 -2.74
N VAL A 913 23.14 -28.80 -3.96
CA VAL A 913 22.29 -29.94 -4.35
C VAL A 913 23.18 -31.03 -4.94
N ARG A 914 22.84 -32.30 -4.70
CA ARG A 914 23.53 -33.43 -5.32
C ARG A 914 22.91 -33.78 -6.66
N GLY A 915 23.75 -34.04 -7.65
CA GLY A 915 23.29 -34.45 -8.97
C GLY A 915 24.36 -35.14 -9.80
N ALA A 916 24.06 -35.37 -11.08
CA ALA A 916 24.94 -36.02 -12.05
C ALA A 916 25.74 -35.02 -12.90
N HIS A 917 25.16 -33.87 -13.27
CA HIS A 917 25.76 -32.93 -14.21
C HIS A 917 25.45 -31.47 -13.85
N PRO A 918 26.33 -30.51 -14.23
CA PRO A 918 26.06 -29.08 -14.07
C PRO A 918 24.99 -28.61 -15.06
N ALA A 919 24.44 -27.42 -14.83
CA ALA A 919 23.50 -26.76 -15.74
C ALA A 919 23.97 -25.35 -16.10
N GLU A 920 24.07 -25.06 -17.39
CA GLU A 920 24.39 -23.72 -17.90
C GLU A 920 23.15 -22.82 -17.82
N GLY A 921 23.33 -21.61 -17.30
CA GLY A 921 22.27 -20.59 -17.26
C GLY A 921 21.75 -20.24 -18.65
N LEU A 922 20.47 -19.87 -18.75
CA LEU A 922 19.81 -19.61 -20.03
C LEU A 922 20.36 -18.38 -20.77
N VAL A 923 20.90 -17.41 -20.04
CA VAL A 923 21.43 -16.17 -20.59
C VAL A 923 22.69 -15.74 -19.86
N THR A 924 23.56 -15.02 -20.56
CA THR A 924 24.76 -14.37 -20.00
C THR A 924 24.79 -12.90 -20.38
N VAL A 925 25.30 -12.06 -19.48
CA VAL A 925 25.58 -10.65 -19.74
C VAL A 925 27.05 -10.37 -19.42
N ASP A 926 27.75 -9.67 -20.32
CA ASP A 926 29.21 -9.48 -20.24
C ASP A 926 29.65 -8.22 -19.46
N ASN A 927 28.70 -7.37 -19.06
CA ASN A 927 28.97 -6.16 -18.27
C ASN A 927 28.22 -6.22 -16.92
N PRO A 928 28.94 -6.20 -15.77
CA PRO A 928 28.32 -6.29 -14.44
C PRO A 928 27.43 -5.11 -14.06
N ALA A 929 27.52 -3.97 -14.78
CA ALA A 929 26.59 -2.85 -14.60
C ALA A 929 25.16 -3.18 -15.06
N LEU A 930 25.02 -4.14 -15.98
CA LEU A 930 23.74 -4.60 -16.52
C LEU A 930 23.27 -5.81 -15.72
N VAL A 931 22.35 -5.60 -14.78
CA VAL A 931 21.94 -6.63 -13.81
C VAL A 931 20.64 -7.29 -14.28
N ILE A 932 20.66 -8.62 -14.40
CA ILE A 932 19.46 -9.41 -14.71
C ILE A 932 18.61 -9.52 -13.44
N GLU A 933 17.37 -9.06 -13.50
CA GLU A 933 16.42 -9.10 -12.40
C GLU A 933 15.47 -10.31 -12.46
N ALA A 934 15.06 -10.74 -13.64
CA ALA A 934 14.16 -11.88 -13.80
C ALA A 934 14.48 -12.68 -15.05
N VAL A 935 14.36 -14.01 -14.94
CA VAL A 935 14.36 -14.97 -16.05
C VAL A 935 13.16 -15.89 -15.83
N LYS A 936 12.17 -15.83 -16.72
CA LYS A 936 10.93 -16.60 -16.62
C LYS A 936 10.44 -17.03 -18.01
N LEU A 937 9.36 -17.82 -18.07
CA LEU A 937 8.65 -18.04 -19.33
C LEU A 937 7.55 -17.00 -19.55
N ALA A 938 7.21 -16.75 -20.81
CA ALA A 938 6.17 -15.79 -21.22
C ALA A 938 4.78 -16.15 -20.67
N GLU A 939 4.00 -15.12 -20.30
CA GLU A 939 2.64 -15.26 -19.74
C GLU A 939 1.65 -15.85 -20.74
N ASP A 940 1.91 -15.71 -22.05
CA ASP A 940 1.05 -16.24 -23.12
C ASP A 940 1.17 -17.76 -23.34
N GLY A 941 2.08 -18.43 -22.61
CA GLY A 941 2.29 -19.87 -22.71
C GLY A 941 3.02 -20.32 -23.97
N SER A 942 3.60 -19.40 -24.77
CA SER A 942 4.42 -19.72 -25.94
C SER A 942 5.66 -20.57 -25.62
N GLY A 943 6.13 -20.51 -24.37
CA GLY A 943 7.37 -21.14 -23.94
C GLY A 943 8.60 -20.26 -24.16
N ASP A 944 8.45 -19.06 -24.75
CA ASP A 944 9.50 -18.06 -24.91
C ASP A 944 10.07 -17.62 -23.56
N VAL A 945 11.34 -17.21 -23.56
CA VAL A 945 12.03 -16.77 -22.35
C VAL A 945 11.94 -15.25 -22.23
N ILE A 946 11.46 -14.77 -21.09
CA ILE A 946 11.44 -13.36 -20.73
C ILE A 946 12.63 -13.07 -19.82
N VAL A 947 13.42 -12.07 -20.20
CA VAL A 947 14.55 -11.58 -19.41
C VAL A 947 14.36 -10.11 -19.11
N ARG A 948 14.30 -9.76 -17.83
CA ARG A 948 14.25 -8.39 -17.37
C ARG A 948 15.58 -8.00 -16.77
N LEU A 949 16.11 -6.85 -17.17
CA LEU A 949 17.40 -6.34 -16.72
C LEU A 949 17.39 -4.82 -16.62
N TYR A 950 18.32 -4.27 -15.86
CA TYR A 950 18.45 -2.82 -15.66
C TYR A 950 19.91 -2.41 -15.55
N GLU A 951 20.19 -1.14 -15.85
CA GLU A 951 21.48 -0.52 -15.55
C GLU A 951 21.54 -0.14 -14.06
N SER A 952 22.49 -0.67 -13.30
CA SER A 952 22.47 -0.60 -11.82
C SER A 952 23.31 0.53 -11.23
N LEU A 953 24.23 1.11 -12.00
CA LEU A 953 25.28 2.00 -11.48
C LEU A 953 24.95 3.49 -11.63
N GLY A 954 23.88 3.84 -12.35
CA GLY A 954 23.49 5.22 -12.60
C GLY A 954 24.38 5.89 -13.66
N GLN A 955 24.95 5.11 -14.58
CA GLN A 955 25.80 5.60 -15.67
C GLN A 955 25.39 5.00 -17.02
N ARG A 956 25.94 5.51 -18.12
CA ARG A 956 25.76 4.87 -19.42
C ARG A 956 26.64 3.62 -19.48
N SER A 957 26.02 2.47 -19.68
CA SER A 957 26.69 1.17 -19.68
C SER A 957 26.38 0.42 -20.97
N ALA A 958 27.40 -0.18 -21.57
CA ALA A 958 27.28 -0.98 -22.77
C ALA A 958 27.73 -2.42 -22.52
N GLY A 959 26.99 -3.39 -23.07
CA GLY A 959 27.28 -4.81 -22.91
C GLY A 959 26.44 -5.64 -23.86
N ARG A 960 26.62 -6.95 -23.83
CA ARG A 960 25.94 -7.91 -24.67
C ARG A 960 25.21 -8.92 -23.80
N LEU A 961 23.93 -9.14 -24.12
CA LEU A 961 23.19 -10.29 -23.62
C LEU A 961 23.23 -11.40 -24.67
N THR A 962 23.58 -12.61 -24.26
CA THR A 962 23.63 -13.80 -25.11
C THR A 962 22.68 -14.87 -24.59
N ALA A 963 21.86 -15.45 -25.47
CA ALA A 963 21.06 -16.63 -25.20
C ALA A 963 21.94 -17.89 -25.31
N ASN A 964 21.97 -18.71 -24.26
CA ASN A 964 22.75 -19.94 -24.20
C ASN A 964 21.91 -21.17 -24.60
N PHE A 965 20.87 -20.97 -25.41
CA PHE A 965 19.97 -22.00 -25.94
C PHE A 965 19.57 -21.63 -27.38
N PRO A 966 19.05 -22.58 -28.19
CA PRO A 966 18.58 -22.27 -29.53
C PRO A 966 17.48 -21.19 -29.47
N ALA A 967 17.77 -20.03 -30.05
CA ALA A 967 16.85 -18.90 -30.14
C ALA A 967 16.66 -18.51 -31.61
N THR A 968 15.44 -18.15 -31.98
CA THR A 968 15.08 -17.73 -33.34
C THR A 968 14.98 -16.21 -33.48
N GLY A 969 14.93 -15.48 -32.37
CA GLY A 969 14.96 -14.02 -32.34
C GLY A 969 14.87 -13.45 -30.94
N ILE A 970 15.35 -12.22 -30.77
CA ILE A 970 15.17 -11.42 -29.56
C ILE A 970 14.35 -10.18 -29.91
N GLN A 971 13.39 -9.82 -29.06
CA GLN A 971 12.60 -8.61 -29.19
C GLN A 971 12.48 -7.87 -27.86
N THR A 972 12.43 -6.55 -27.92
CA THR A 972 12.15 -5.71 -26.76
C THR A 972 10.65 -5.66 -26.50
N VAL A 973 10.26 -5.83 -25.23
CA VAL A 973 8.86 -5.87 -24.82
C VAL A 973 8.62 -4.98 -23.59
N ASP A 974 7.37 -4.56 -23.40
CA ASP A 974 6.92 -3.88 -22.19
C ASP A 974 6.73 -4.88 -21.02
N LEU A 975 6.27 -4.42 -19.86
CA LEU A 975 6.05 -5.34 -18.72
C LEU A 975 4.97 -6.38 -18.98
N LEU A 976 4.01 -6.08 -19.87
CA LEU A 976 2.97 -7.02 -20.31
C LEU A 976 3.41 -7.88 -21.50
N GLU A 977 4.71 -7.90 -21.80
CA GLU A 977 5.33 -8.72 -22.84
C GLU A 977 4.90 -8.38 -24.27
N ARG A 978 4.39 -7.16 -24.48
CA ARG A 978 4.00 -6.64 -25.79
C ARG A 978 5.19 -5.99 -26.49
N PRO A 979 5.37 -6.16 -27.82
CA PRO A 979 6.48 -5.54 -28.54
C PRO A 979 6.50 -4.01 -28.39
N VAL A 980 7.65 -3.47 -28.03
CA VAL A 980 7.91 -2.02 -27.95
C VAL A 980 9.31 -1.70 -28.42
N GLU A 981 9.55 -0.47 -28.88
CA GLU A 981 10.90 -0.01 -29.14
C GLU A 981 11.61 0.35 -27.82
N ALA A 982 12.83 -0.15 -27.62
CA ALA A 982 13.69 0.26 -26.52
C ALA A 982 14.97 0.93 -27.06
N THR A 983 15.16 2.20 -26.72
CA THR A 983 16.38 2.95 -27.12
C THR A 983 17.63 2.27 -26.56
N GLY A 984 18.62 2.06 -27.42
CA GLY A 984 19.91 1.47 -27.03
C GLY A 984 19.93 -0.06 -27.05
N VAL A 985 18.90 -0.72 -27.58
CA VAL A 985 18.90 -2.18 -27.79
C VAL A 985 18.97 -2.49 -29.28
N VAL A 986 19.97 -3.29 -29.67
CA VAL A 986 20.08 -3.86 -31.02
C VAL A 986 19.96 -5.37 -30.90
N ALA A 987 18.76 -5.88 -31.16
CA ALA A 987 18.45 -7.30 -31.05
C ALA A 987 18.89 -8.09 -32.29
N GLY A 988 19.55 -9.22 -32.08
CA GLY A 988 19.92 -10.22 -33.07
C GLY A 988 19.10 -11.51 -32.92
N ALA A 989 19.61 -12.60 -33.51
CA ALA A 989 18.95 -13.90 -33.44
C ALA A 989 19.12 -14.57 -32.06
N ASP A 990 20.35 -14.59 -31.54
CA ASP A 990 20.75 -15.27 -30.31
C ASP A 990 21.41 -14.32 -29.28
N SER A 991 21.54 -13.04 -29.62
CA SER A 991 22.21 -12.04 -28.78
C SER A 991 21.64 -10.65 -29.01
N ALA A 992 21.80 -9.76 -28.04
CA ALA A 992 21.39 -8.36 -28.12
C ALA A 992 22.51 -7.45 -27.60
N GLU A 993 22.92 -6.47 -28.43
CA GLU A 993 23.80 -5.39 -27.98
C GLU A 993 22.99 -4.36 -27.20
N LEU A 994 23.50 -3.96 -26.05
CA LEU A 994 22.85 -3.05 -25.12
C LEU A 994 23.74 -1.83 -24.91
N THR A 995 23.17 -0.64 -25.01
CA THR A 995 23.77 0.64 -24.62
C THR A 995 22.72 1.38 -23.79
N LEU A 996 22.65 1.02 -22.51
CA LEU A 996 21.63 1.51 -21.60
C LEU A 996 22.01 2.86 -21.00
N ARG A 997 21.01 3.72 -20.83
CA ARG A 997 21.11 4.96 -20.06
C ARG A 997 21.16 4.65 -18.55
N PRO A 998 21.59 5.61 -17.70
CA PRO A 998 21.51 5.47 -16.25
C PRO A 998 20.16 4.89 -15.80
N PHE A 999 20.18 3.82 -15.01
CA PHE A 999 18.98 3.19 -14.44
C PHE A 999 17.92 2.68 -15.41
N GLN A 1000 18.23 2.57 -16.71
CA GLN A 1000 17.24 2.16 -17.70
C GLN A 1000 16.84 0.69 -17.51
N LEU A 1001 15.56 0.46 -17.25
CA LEU A 1001 14.91 -0.85 -17.30
C LEU A 1001 14.64 -1.31 -18.74
N VAL A 1002 14.94 -2.59 -19.02
CA VAL A 1002 14.64 -3.25 -20.30
C VAL A 1002 14.06 -4.64 -20.03
N THR A 1003 13.04 -5.02 -20.80
CA THR A 1003 12.55 -6.40 -20.86
C THR A 1003 12.75 -6.93 -22.28
N LEU A 1004 13.34 -8.12 -22.39
CA LEU A 1004 13.57 -8.83 -23.64
C LEU A 1004 12.75 -10.12 -23.65
N ARG A 1005 12.14 -10.43 -24.79
CA ARG A 1005 11.54 -11.72 -25.09
C ARG A 1005 12.42 -12.45 -26.11
N ILE A 1006 12.86 -13.64 -25.75
CA ILE A 1006 13.72 -14.50 -26.56
C ILE A 1006 12.86 -15.65 -27.08
N VAL A 1007 12.65 -15.66 -28.40
CA VAL A 1007 11.81 -16.63 -29.11
C VAL A 1007 12.57 -17.94 -29.28
N ARG A 1008 11.93 -19.05 -28.91
CA ARG A 1008 12.52 -20.40 -28.98
C ARG A 1008 12.31 -21.11 -30.31
#